data_AF-A0A954BUJ2-F1
#
_entry.id   AF-A0A954BUJ2-F1
#
_cell.length_a   1.000
_cell.length_b   1.000
_cell.length_c   1.000
_cell.angle_alpha   90.00
_cell.angle_beta   90.00
_cell.angle_gamma   90.00
#
_symmetry.space_group_name_H-M   'P 1'
#
loop_
_entity.id
_entity.type
_entity.pdbx_description
1 polymer ?
#
loop_
_entity_poly.entity_id
_entity_poly.type
_entity_poly.pdbx_seq_one_letter_code
_entity_poly.pdbx_strand_id
1 'polypeptide(L)'
;MSDAITFDCTGCGMPYKVAASYAGREFNCKKCGTRLCVPQPGQQVGEYIDASEVELDSGSEVMRKTDSGRQVKVDPTRVFKRQRETSARMAAVGPQEGQKKSGKGVLIAVVAVLVLAGAGVGAAFALGAFSGNSGSANQGVAAGNTAQAPKEEEESARDKILKQVDVSGQSAAEFMDLFKQAEAAKLDDVDLAMVGKRVVQTMIEGQGAGFSDADLMAFAERMKALHVPGDADGLYRLVVSRNRGKSQKSEQYAQAHKQLGDTLLDFDKQVTRATELKDSGVIEGADKLYDELLEMESRADEGWAVLADKNRFEELTKELDAGEIELERIKKEDPFRITVAEADARFRLEKVSTQGEWHTVVQQPYIFFVQEQGTETEAEIRTRMESALLAASQFPTFFQDTLVKPLKLNRALPAELSQQERDAAPFEVLVFRSKSYWSAYLRSHTDDPNTVSEGTDFIEPGTGRTSIVYEEEKDSLGKFLTMLVDSGLYNFHPDAPKTPEEAKTFVPLHSYVLGECLIKALWASSRSRTTGEYKFFFVPDSIQTLLQRLQLPYEVASNGKINSFGGPAFTARQIVSFTKWEDAKPVLRANLESYEGWDETYLAIITNDSNTRSLMQNYMHALIVFAYYYESNGSALYRDKLMKFIRMDLDGEATGDKQLPAFEKAFELDEAGWKTFEADFVKWQKGE
;
A
#
# COMPACT_ATOMS: atom_id res chain seq x y z
N MET A 1 6.41 -50.33 8.25
CA MET A 1 6.55 -48.91 8.64
C MET A 1 6.16 -48.11 7.43
N SER A 2 5.18 -47.21 7.53
CA SER A 2 4.68 -46.46 6.37
C SER A 2 5.60 -45.27 6.11
N ASP A 3 6.29 -45.28 4.97
CA ASP A 3 7.17 -44.19 4.55
C ASP A 3 6.39 -42.87 4.48
N ALA A 4 6.94 -41.82 5.07
CA ALA A 4 6.37 -40.48 5.06
C ALA A 4 7.24 -39.58 4.18
N ILE A 5 6.61 -38.79 3.33
CA ILE A 5 7.27 -37.81 2.45
C ILE A 5 7.24 -36.47 3.16
N THR A 6 8.41 -35.86 3.32
CA THR A 6 8.58 -34.51 3.88
C THR A 6 8.98 -33.52 2.80
N PHE A 7 8.31 -32.38 2.72
CA PHE A 7 8.62 -31.29 1.79
C PHE A 7 8.08 -29.96 2.31
N ASP A 8 8.61 -28.85 1.81
CA ASP A 8 8.22 -27.50 2.24
C ASP A 8 7.23 -26.86 1.25
N CYS A 9 6.29 -26.07 1.77
CA CYS A 9 5.39 -25.28 0.94
C CYS A 9 6.15 -24.21 0.18
N THR A 10 6.05 -24.21 -1.16
CA THR A 10 6.69 -23.22 -2.04
C THR A 10 6.19 -21.78 -1.85
N GLY A 11 5.02 -21.59 -1.23
CA GLY A 11 4.45 -20.28 -0.96
C GLY A 11 4.94 -19.64 0.35
N CYS A 12 4.98 -20.39 1.45
CA CYS A 12 5.24 -19.83 2.79
C CYS A 12 6.34 -20.55 3.60
N GLY A 13 7.00 -21.55 3.01
CA GLY A 13 8.10 -22.30 3.65
C GLY A 13 7.68 -23.23 4.79
N MET A 14 6.37 -23.45 5.01
CA MET A 14 5.90 -24.36 6.05
C MET A 14 6.20 -25.82 5.70
N PRO A 15 6.84 -26.62 6.58
CA PRO A 15 7.13 -28.03 6.34
C PRO A 15 5.86 -28.90 6.43
N TYR A 16 5.71 -29.81 5.48
CA TYR A 16 4.65 -30.83 5.43
C TYR A 16 5.25 -32.22 5.58
N LYS A 17 4.56 -33.07 6.36
CA LYS A 17 4.84 -34.51 6.46
C LYS A 17 3.57 -35.27 6.11
N VAL A 18 3.58 -35.95 4.98
CA VAL A 18 2.41 -36.70 4.45
C VAL A 18 2.77 -38.16 4.24
N ALA A 19 1.78 -39.05 4.31
CA ALA A 19 2.03 -40.47 4.03
C ALA A 19 2.40 -40.66 2.55
N ALA A 20 3.28 -41.62 2.24
CA ALA A 20 3.71 -41.91 0.86
C ALA A 20 2.54 -42.22 -0.10
N SER A 21 1.39 -42.67 0.41
CA SER A 21 0.16 -42.87 -0.39
C SER A 21 -0.42 -41.59 -0.99
N TYR A 22 0.06 -40.42 -0.56
CA TYR A 22 -0.32 -39.11 -1.11
C TYR A 22 0.63 -38.61 -2.20
N ALA A 23 1.68 -39.36 -2.55
CA ALA A 23 2.60 -39.03 -3.63
C ALA A 23 1.88 -38.66 -4.94
N GLY A 24 2.26 -37.53 -5.54
CA GLY A 24 1.67 -36.98 -6.77
C GLY A 24 0.29 -36.35 -6.62
N ARG A 25 -0.28 -36.29 -5.40
CA ARG A 25 -1.57 -35.62 -5.17
C ARG A 25 -1.37 -34.14 -4.91
N GLU A 26 -2.36 -33.36 -5.32
CA GLU A 26 -2.39 -31.92 -5.08
C GLU A 26 -3.28 -31.57 -3.88
N PHE A 27 -2.86 -30.57 -3.11
CA PHE A 27 -3.67 -29.99 -2.04
C PHE A 27 -3.26 -28.53 -1.78
N ASN A 28 -4.13 -27.76 -1.12
CA ASN A 28 -3.83 -26.36 -0.78
C ASN A 28 -3.13 -26.26 0.59
N CYS A 29 -2.08 -25.44 0.67
CA CYS A 29 -1.39 -25.15 1.92
C CYS A 29 -2.37 -24.57 2.94
N LYS A 30 -2.40 -25.16 4.15
CA LYS A 30 -3.28 -24.71 5.24
C LYS A 30 -2.96 -23.31 5.76
N LYS A 31 -1.74 -22.82 5.53
CA LYS A 31 -1.29 -21.49 6.02
C LYS A 31 -1.51 -20.38 4.99
N CYS A 32 -1.12 -20.58 3.73
CA CYS A 32 -1.13 -19.53 2.71
C CYS A 32 -2.03 -19.82 1.50
N GLY A 33 -2.73 -20.95 1.46
CA GLY A 33 -3.63 -21.30 0.35
C GLY A 33 -2.96 -21.76 -0.95
N THR A 34 -1.63 -21.64 -1.07
CA THR A 34 -0.88 -22.06 -2.28
C THR A 34 -1.13 -23.54 -2.60
N ARG A 35 -1.40 -23.85 -3.87
CA ARG A 35 -1.59 -25.21 -4.38
C ARG A 35 -0.24 -25.94 -4.44
N LEU A 36 -0.14 -27.07 -3.76
CA LEU A 36 1.07 -27.89 -3.62
C LEU A 36 0.84 -29.27 -4.24
N CYS A 37 1.88 -29.86 -4.81
CA CYS A 37 1.90 -31.25 -5.25
C CYS A 37 2.87 -32.06 -4.38
N VAL A 38 2.44 -33.21 -3.87
CA VAL A 38 3.31 -34.10 -3.09
C VAL A 38 4.34 -34.74 -4.02
N PRO A 39 5.66 -34.68 -3.73
CA PRO A 39 6.69 -35.31 -4.54
C PRO A 39 6.45 -36.83 -4.70
N GLN A 40 6.69 -37.39 -5.88
CA GLN A 40 6.68 -38.84 -6.07
C GLN A 40 8.06 -39.45 -5.77
N PRO A 41 8.16 -40.55 -5.00
CA PRO A 41 9.41 -41.27 -4.84
C PRO A 41 9.86 -41.83 -6.21
N GLY A 42 10.95 -41.29 -6.75
CA GLY A 42 11.50 -41.67 -8.06
C GLY A 42 11.48 -40.54 -9.10
N GLN A 43 10.81 -39.41 -8.86
CA GLN A 43 11.01 -38.19 -9.63
C GLN A 43 12.16 -37.39 -9.00
N GLN A 44 13.39 -37.66 -9.45
CA GLN A 44 14.50 -36.74 -9.22
C GLN A 44 14.23 -35.47 -10.03
N VAL A 45 13.89 -34.38 -9.33
CA VAL A 45 14.16 -33.03 -9.83
C VAL A 45 15.69 -32.91 -9.78
N GLY A 46 16.30 -32.72 -10.95
CA GLY A 46 17.75 -32.85 -11.11
C GLY A 46 18.54 -31.89 -10.23
N GLU A 47 19.41 -32.43 -9.41
CA GLU A 47 20.79 -31.96 -9.23
C GLU A 47 21.60 -33.09 -8.57
N TYR A 48 22.71 -33.46 -9.20
CA TYR A 48 23.60 -34.52 -8.76
C TYR A 48 24.58 -33.93 -7.75
N ILE A 49 24.37 -34.19 -6.45
CA ILE A 49 25.38 -33.94 -5.43
C ILE A 49 26.09 -35.27 -5.18
N ASP A 50 27.41 -35.24 -5.33
CA ASP A 50 28.31 -36.38 -5.15
C ASP A 50 28.19 -36.93 -3.71
N ALA A 51 28.14 -38.25 -3.59
CA ALA A 51 27.91 -38.96 -2.34
C ALA A 51 29.17 -39.02 -1.43
N SER A 52 30.15 -38.15 -1.66
CA SER A 52 31.38 -38.06 -0.89
C SER A 52 31.38 -37.00 0.22
N GLU A 53 30.32 -36.18 0.37
CA GLU A 53 30.34 -35.01 1.28
C GLU A 53 29.32 -35.01 2.42
N VAL A 54 28.76 -36.14 2.84
CA VAL A 54 27.83 -36.15 4.00
C VAL A 54 28.22 -37.17 5.06
N GLU A 55 28.86 -36.67 6.12
CA GLU A 55 28.92 -37.35 7.42
C GLU A 55 27.54 -37.32 8.08
N LEU A 56 27.02 -38.50 8.44
CA LEU A 56 25.79 -38.66 9.20
C LEU A 56 26.14 -38.80 10.69
N ASP A 57 25.74 -37.83 11.50
CA ASP A 57 25.66 -38.02 12.95
C ASP A 57 24.22 -38.41 13.37
N SER A 58 24.19 -39.36 14.28
CA SER A 58 23.02 -40.12 14.73
C SER A 58 22.38 -39.51 15.97
N GLY A 59 21.06 -39.33 15.97
CA GLY A 59 20.35 -38.83 17.14
C GLY A 59 18.84 -39.04 17.05
N SER A 60 18.39 -40.26 17.33
CA SER A 60 16.98 -40.63 17.45
C SER A 60 16.38 -40.20 18.78
N GLU A 61 15.19 -39.59 18.76
CA GLU A 61 14.23 -39.66 19.87
C GLU A 61 12.83 -40.04 19.35
N VAL A 62 12.31 -41.11 19.94
CA VAL A 62 11.00 -41.70 19.72
C VAL A 62 10.08 -41.23 20.85
N MET A 63 8.94 -40.63 20.52
CA MET A 63 7.86 -40.41 21.50
C MET A 63 6.54 -41.03 21.04
N ARG A 64 5.94 -41.75 21.98
CA ARG A 64 4.87 -42.74 21.85
C ARG A 64 3.50 -42.16 21.53
N LYS A 65 2.70 -43.04 20.92
CA LYS A 65 1.27 -42.95 20.67
C LYS A 65 0.45 -42.98 21.98
N THR A 66 -0.58 -42.15 22.08
CA THR A 66 -1.76 -42.46 22.90
C THR A 66 -3.03 -42.24 22.09
N ASP A 67 -3.82 -43.31 21.97
CA ASP A 67 -5.18 -43.29 21.49
C ASP A 67 -6.09 -42.85 22.66
N SER A 68 -6.82 -41.75 22.51
CA SER A 68 -8.02 -41.52 23.30
C SER A 68 -9.06 -40.76 22.47
N GLY A 69 -10.09 -41.50 22.08
CA GLY A 69 -11.30 -40.92 21.51
C GLY A 69 -11.98 -40.03 22.54
N ARG A 70 -12.28 -38.80 22.14
CA ARG A 70 -13.25 -37.95 22.83
C ARG A 70 -14.00 -37.13 21.78
N GLN A 71 -15.27 -37.49 21.58
CA GLN A 71 -16.23 -36.60 20.94
C GLN A 71 -16.40 -35.36 21.82
N VAL A 72 -16.33 -34.17 21.20
CA VAL A 72 -16.76 -32.92 21.84
C VAL A 72 -17.85 -32.30 20.98
N LYS A 73 -19.02 -32.14 21.61
CA LYS A 73 -20.16 -31.34 21.16
C LYS A 73 -19.73 -29.92 20.81
N VAL A 74 -20.23 -29.43 19.68
CA VAL A 74 -20.15 -28.02 19.29
C VAL A 74 -21.05 -27.20 20.24
N ASP A 75 -20.49 -26.18 20.88
CA ASP A 75 -21.21 -25.15 21.65
C ASP A 75 -21.26 -23.85 20.82
N PRO A 76 -22.46 -23.39 20.41
CA PRO A 76 -22.62 -22.18 19.60
C PRO A 76 -22.78 -20.94 20.50
N THR A 77 -21.81 -20.63 21.36
CA THR A 77 -21.80 -19.37 22.13
C THR A 77 -20.38 -18.80 22.31
N ARG A 78 -19.68 -18.53 21.19
CA ARG A 78 -18.44 -17.72 21.17
C ARG A 78 -18.41 -16.73 20.01
N VAL A 79 -19.50 -16.02 19.84
CA VAL A 79 -19.53 -14.66 19.27
C VAL A 79 -20.12 -13.80 20.40
N PHE A 80 -19.66 -12.56 20.59
CA PHE A 80 -19.95 -11.67 21.75
C PHE A 80 -18.98 -11.73 22.95
N LYS A 81 -17.67 -11.62 22.69
CA LYS A 81 -16.74 -11.11 23.72
C LYS A 81 -15.80 -9.99 23.28
N ARG A 82 -15.97 -9.42 22.08
CA ARG A 82 -15.15 -8.31 21.56
C ARG A 82 -15.79 -6.92 21.65
N GLN A 83 -17.02 -6.81 22.15
CA GLN A 83 -17.78 -5.55 22.19
C GLN A 83 -17.86 -4.90 23.58
N ARG A 84 -17.17 -5.45 24.59
CA ARG A 84 -17.21 -4.94 25.98
C ARG A 84 -15.90 -4.32 26.47
N GLU A 85 -14.81 -4.43 25.70
CA GLU A 85 -13.50 -3.88 26.06
C GLU A 85 -13.32 -2.42 25.58
N THR A 86 -14.11 -1.96 24.61
CA THR A 86 -14.04 -0.59 24.07
C THR A 86 -14.74 0.45 24.95
N SER A 87 -15.68 0.06 25.81
CA SER A 87 -16.39 0.99 26.71
C SER A 87 -15.68 1.24 28.06
N ALA A 88 -14.69 0.40 28.42
CA ALA A 88 -13.96 0.54 29.68
C ALA A 88 -12.79 1.54 29.60
N ARG A 89 -12.37 1.95 28.39
CA ARG A 89 -11.27 2.92 28.18
C ARG A 89 -11.70 4.40 28.21
N MET A 90 -13.01 4.69 28.29
CA MET A 90 -13.51 6.08 28.41
C MET A 90 -13.86 6.52 29.83
N ALA A 91 -13.59 5.71 30.86
CA ALA A 91 -13.96 6.01 32.25
C ALA A 91 -12.77 6.30 33.19
N ALA A 92 -11.55 6.47 32.68
CA ALA A 92 -10.36 6.71 33.50
C ALA A 92 -9.64 8.01 33.12
N VAL A 93 -10.30 9.15 33.37
CA VAL A 93 -9.61 10.45 33.52
C VAL A 93 -10.07 11.05 34.85
N GLY A 94 -9.24 10.86 35.87
CA GLY A 94 -9.34 11.57 37.15
C GLY A 94 -8.59 12.91 37.10
N PRO A 95 -8.91 13.86 38.01
CA PRO A 95 -8.62 15.27 37.82
C PRO A 95 -7.21 15.66 38.26
N GLN A 96 -6.58 16.56 37.51
CA GLN A 96 -5.51 17.42 38.05
C GLN A 96 -5.96 18.89 38.02
N GLU A 97 -6.01 19.46 39.21
CA GLU A 97 -6.16 20.89 39.50
C GLU A 97 -4.87 21.65 39.18
N GLY A 98 -4.99 22.89 38.66
CA GLY A 98 -3.91 23.88 38.76
C GLY A 98 -3.81 24.95 37.65
N GLN A 99 -4.69 25.97 37.71
CA GLN A 99 -4.44 27.41 37.43
C GLN A 99 -3.30 27.84 36.45
N LYS A 100 -3.48 28.68 35.42
CA LYS A 100 -4.01 30.08 35.42
C LYS A 100 -4.14 30.65 33.97
N LYS A 101 -5.30 31.32 33.71
CA LYS A 101 -5.61 32.52 32.85
C LYS A 101 -4.63 32.86 31.70
N SER A 102 -5.01 33.00 30.43
CA SER A 102 -5.99 33.90 29.75
C SER A 102 -5.87 33.65 28.22
N GLY A 103 -6.78 33.89 27.28
CA GLY A 103 -8.09 34.54 27.25
C GLY A 103 -8.76 34.32 25.87
N LYS A 104 -10.10 34.28 25.90
CA LYS A 104 -11.11 34.65 24.87
C LYS A 104 -11.14 34.00 23.47
N GLY A 105 -12.26 33.30 23.24
CA GLY A 105 -13.05 33.27 21.99
C GLY A 105 -13.11 31.89 21.34
N VAL A 106 -14.23 31.28 20.95
CA VAL A 106 -15.67 31.59 20.92
C VAL A 106 -16.38 30.24 21.01
N LEU A 107 -17.43 30.15 21.83
CA LEU A 107 -18.18 28.93 22.14
C LEU A 107 -19.51 29.00 21.38
N ILE A 108 -19.77 28.06 20.47
CA ILE A 108 -21.08 27.90 19.82
C ILE A 108 -21.92 26.96 20.70
N ALA A 109 -23.04 27.51 21.16
CA ALA A 109 -23.97 26.89 22.08
C ALA A 109 -24.83 25.81 21.40
N VAL A 110 -24.89 24.63 22.01
CA VAL A 110 -25.90 23.61 21.73
C VAL A 110 -27.18 24.03 22.45
N VAL A 111 -28.19 24.42 21.68
CA VAL A 111 -29.54 24.69 22.18
C VAL A 111 -30.28 23.36 22.33
N ALA A 112 -30.52 22.98 23.58
CA ALA A 112 -31.56 22.05 23.96
C ALA A 112 -32.91 22.80 23.98
N VAL A 113 -33.93 22.25 23.31
CA VAL A 113 -35.33 22.60 23.55
C VAL A 113 -36.08 21.35 24.02
N LEU A 114 -36.44 21.42 25.30
CA LEU A 114 -37.51 20.66 25.96
C LEU A 114 -38.87 21.20 25.50
N VAL A 115 -39.82 20.30 25.25
CA VAL A 115 -41.26 20.59 25.40
C VAL A 115 -41.81 19.68 26.49
N LEU A 116 -42.26 20.31 27.57
CA LEU A 116 -42.95 19.73 28.72
C LEU A 116 -44.46 19.88 28.56
N ALA A 117 -45.16 18.79 28.91
CA ALA A 117 -46.43 18.71 29.65
C ALA A 117 -47.75 19.24 29.05
N GLY A 118 -48.79 18.40 29.10
CA GLY A 118 -50.18 18.86 29.00
C GLY A 118 -51.27 17.80 28.83
N ALA A 119 -51.45 16.93 29.83
CA ALA A 119 -52.69 16.29 30.31
C ALA A 119 -53.84 15.85 29.35
N GLY A 120 -54.29 14.60 29.54
CA GLY A 120 -55.73 14.36 29.81
C GLY A 120 -56.44 13.21 29.08
N VAL A 121 -56.93 12.26 29.89
CA VAL A 121 -58.17 11.44 29.71
C VAL A 121 -58.09 10.15 28.88
N GLY A 122 -57.83 9.03 29.59
CA GLY A 122 -58.76 7.91 29.79
C GLY A 122 -59.25 7.06 28.60
N ALA A 123 -58.86 5.78 28.58
CA ALA A 123 -59.78 4.64 28.54
C ALA A 123 -59.01 3.32 28.70
N ALA A 124 -59.32 2.59 29.76
CA ALA A 124 -59.04 1.17 29.89
C ALA A 124 -60.09 0.39 29.09
N PHE A 125 -59.72 -0.66 28.36
CA PHE A 125 -60.49 -1.91 28.32
C PHE A 125 -59.62 -3.09 27.89
N ALA A 126 -59.96 -4.22 28.50
CA ALA A 126 -59.16 -5.42 28.64
C ALA A 126 -59.12 -6.31 27.39
N LEU A 127 -58.02 -7.04 27.30
CA LEU A 127 -57.84 -8.26 26.50
C LEU A 127 -58.91 -9.30 26.86
N GLY A 128 -59.68 -9.73 25.86
CA GLY A 128 -60.59 -10.86 25.93
C GLY A 128 -60.36 -11.77 24.72
N ALA A 129 -59.56 -12.81 24.91
CA ALA A 129 -59.46 -13.94 23.99
C ALA A 129 -60.76 -14.76 24.08
N PHE A 130 -61.37 -15.09 22.94
CA PHE A 130 -62.18 -16.31 22.84
C PHE A 130 -61.99 -17.00 21.48
N SER A 131 -61.52 -18.23 21.62
CA SER A 131 -61.52 -19.33 20.67
C SER A 131 -62.92 -19.64 20.14
N GLY A 132 -63.01 -19.88 18.83
CA GLY A 132 -64.10 -20.67 18.26
C GLY A 132 -63.92 -22.15 18.60
N ASN A 133 -64.99 -22.80 19.03
CA ASN A 133 -65.17 -24.22 18.76
C ASN A 133 -66.65 -24.57 18.61
N SER A 134 -66.86 -25.51 17.70
CA SER A 134 -68.09 -26.01 17.11
C SER A 134 -69.00 -26.80 18.04
N GLY A 135 -70.29 -26.79 17.71
CA GLY A 135 -71.19 -27.93 17.88
C GLY A 135 -72.43 -27.65 18.72
N SER A 136 -73.61 -27.67 18.10
CA SER A 136 -74.67 -28.61 18.50
C SER A 136 -75.83 -28.60 17.50
N ALA A 137 -76.48 -29.75 17.41
CA ALA A 137 -77.54 -30.08 16.48
C ALA A 137 -78.95 -29.86 17.07
N ASN A 138 -79.87 -29.65 16.13
CA ASN A 138 -81.26 -30.12 16.06
C ASN A 138 -82.38 -29.69 17.04
N GLN A 139 -83.46 -29.28 16.36
CA GLN A 139 -84.90 -29.50 16.60
C GLN A 139 -85.66 -28.69 17.66
N GLY A 140 -86.74 -28.04 17.19
CA GLY A 140 -87.90 -27.78 18.04
C GLY A 140 -88.91 -26.73 17.58
N VAL A 141 -89.86 -27.17 16.74
CA VAL A 141 -91.29 -26.76 16.73
C VAL A 141 -91.72 -25.43 16.05
N ALA A 142 -92.75 -25.62 15.21
CA ALA A 142 -93.47 -24.65 14.41
C ALA A 142 -94.57 -23.89 15.17
N ALA A 143 -94.92 -22.69 14.69
CA ALA A 143 -96.31 -22.26 14.44
C ALA A 143 -96.30 -20.90 13.73
N GLY A 144 -97.11 -20.77 12.67
CA GLY A 144 -97.05 -19.64 11.74
C GLY A 144 -97.77 -18.37 12.18
N ASN A 145 -97.58 -17.32 11.38
CA ASN A 145 -98.63 -16.38 10.99
C ASN A 145 -98.22 -15.59 9.74
N THR A 146 -98.93 -15.89 8.65
CA THR A 146 -99.62 -14.96 7.75
C THR A 146 -98.92 -13.66 7.31
N ALA A 147 -98.42 -13.70 6.07
CA ALA A 147 -98.57 -12.72 4.99
C ALA A 147 -98.60 -11.21 5.34
N GLN A 148 -97.54 -10.53 4.90
CA GLN A 148 -97.68 -9.26 4.19
C GLN A 148 -96.56 -9.19 3.14
N ALA A 149 -96.94 -9.19 1.86
CA ALA A 149 -95.99 -8.95 0.78
C ALA A 149 -95.40 -7.54 0.96
N PRO A 150 -94.07 -7.38 1.06
CA PRO A 150 -93.48 -6.05 1.04
C PRO A 150 -93.75 -5.47 -0.34
N LYS A 151 -94.29 -4.25 -0.38
CA LYS A 151 -94.20 -3.41 -1.58
C LYS A 151 -92.72 -3.37 -1.96
N GLU A 152 -92.41 -3.67 -3.23
CA GLU A 152 -91.11 -3.36 -3.81
C GLU A 152 -90.87 -1.85 -3.61
N GLU A 153 -90.20 -1.49 -2.51
CA GLU A 153 -89.51 -0.22 -2.44
C GLU A 153 -88.50 -0.26 -3.57
N GLU A 154 -88.68 0.65 -4.52
CA GLU A 154 -87.82 0.83 -5.67
C GLU A 154 -86.39 0.96 -5.16
N GLU A 155 -85.65 -0.15 -5.21
CA GLU A 155 -84.31 -0.26 -4.63
C GLU A 155 -83.46 0.86 -5.21
N SER A 156 -82.99 1.74 -4.32
CA SER A 156 -82.33 2.97 -4.74
C SER A 156 -81.12 2.63 -5.59
N ALA A 157 -80.81 3.46 -6.60
CA ALA A 157 -79.67 3.24 -7.47
C ALA A 157 -78.36 3.04 -6.67
N ARG A 158 -78.25 3.71 -5.51
CA ARG A 158 -77.18 3.54 -4.53
C ARG A 158 -77.06 2.09 -4.02
N ASP A 159 -78.16 1.50 -3.55
CA ASP A 159 -78.14 0.14 -2.98
C ASP A 159 -77.80 -0.92 -4.03
N LYS A 160 -78.27 -0.74 -5.27
CA LYS A 160 -77.91 -1.62 -6.40
C LYS A 160 -76.42 -1.58 -6.70
N ILE A 161 -75.83 -0.38 -6.73
CA ILE A 161 -74.41 -0.19 -7.01
C ILE A 161 -73.57 -0.77 -5.88
N LEU A 162 -73.90 -0.48 -4.62
CA LEU A 162 -73.15 -0.98 -3.46
C LEU A 162 -73.19 -2.50 -3.34
N LYS A 163 -74.34 -3.15 -3.62
CA LYS A 163 -74.42 -4.62 -3.65
C LYS A 163 -73.53 -5.26 -4.71
N GLN A 164 -73.28 -4.56 -5.82
CA GLN A 164 -72.41 -5.06 -6.88
C GLN A 164 -70.92 -4.96 -6.50
N VAL A 165 -70.54 -4.05 -5.59
CA VAL A 165 -69.15 -3.93 -5.09
C VAL A 165 -68.70 -5.23 -4.39
N ASP A 166 -69.63 -5.90 -3.70
CA ASP A 166 -69.36 -7.14 -2.95
C ASP A 166 -69.31 -8.41 -3.82
N VAL A 167 -69.60 -8.30 -5.12
CA VAL A 167 -69.58 -9.45 -6.03
C VAL A 167 -68.12 -9.83 -6.34
N SER A 168 -67.68 -10.97 -5.81
CA SER A 168 -66.35 -11.52 -6.10
C SER A 168 -66.21 -11.94 -7.58
N GLY A 169 -65.01 -11.78 -8.13
CA GLY A 169 -64.66 -12.31 -9.46
C GLY A 169 -64.89 -11.33 -10.62
N GLN A 170 -65.34 -10.12 -10.35
CA GLN A 170 -65.38 -9.05 -11.35
C GLN A 170 -63.96 -8.58 -11.69
N SER A 171 -63.75 -8.25 -12.96
CA SER A 171 -62.54 -7.65 -13.49
C SER A 171 -62.45 -6.16 -13.11
N ALA A 172 -61.24 -5.60 -13.15
CA ALA A 172 -61.04 -4.17 -12.91
C ALA A 172 -61.79 -3.28 -13.91
N ALA A 173 -62.04 -3.75 -15.14
CA ALA A 173 -62.85 -3.04 -16.13
C ALA A 173 -64.34 -2.99 -15.72
N GLU A 174 -64.89 -4.11 -15.23
CA GLU A 174 -66.27 -4.17 -14.72
C GLU A 174 -66.46 -3.28 -13.48
N PHE A 175 -65.48 -3.28 -12.57
CA PHE A 175 -65.50 -2.36 -11.42
C PHE A 175 -65.35 -0.88 -11.85
N MET A 176 -64.54 -0.57 -12.87
CA MET A 176 -64.44 0.79 -13.41
C MET A 176 -65.77 1.27 -14.01
N ASP A 177 -66.52 0.39 -14.67
CA ASP A 177 -67.84 0.74 -15.18
C ASP A 177 -68.86 0.89 -14.03
N LEU A 178 -68.74 0.09 -12.97
CA LEU A 178 -69.52 0.29 -11.75
C LEU A 178 -69.20 1.64 -11.08
N PHE A 179 -67.93 2.04 -11.05
CA PHE A 179 -67.51 3.34 -10.54
C PHE A 179 -68.07 4.51 -11.36
N LYS A 180 -68.07 4.43 -12.70
CA LYS A 180 -68.73 5.44 -13.56
C LYS A 180 -70.24 5.50 -13.32
N GLN A 181 -70.89 4.35 -13.08
CA GLN A 181 -72.30 4.30 -12.71
C GLN A 181 -72.55 5.00 -11.37
N ALA A 182 -71.67 4.80 -10.39
CA ALA A 182 -71.70 5.48 -9.10
C ALA A 182 -71.57 7.01 -9.27
N GLU A 183 -70.63 7.49 -10.09
CA GLU A 183 -70.48 8.91 -10.44
C GLU A 183 -71.75 9.46 -11.10
N ALA A 184 -72.30 8.74 -12.08
CA ALA A 184 -73.51 9.15 -12.80
C ALA A 184 -74.76 9.22 -11.91
N ALA A 185 -74.85 8.32 -10.93
CA ALA A 185 -75.90 8.30 -9.92
C ALA A 185 -75.68 9.33 -8.79
N LYS A 186 -74.58 10.11 -8.84
CA LYS A 186 -74.23 11.16 -7.87
C LYS A 186 -74.19 10.62 -6.43
N LEU A 187 -73.59 9.44 -6.27
CA LEU A 187 -73.27 8.91 -4.94
C LEU A 187 -72.36 9.89 -4.20
N ASP A 188 -72.41 9.86 -2.87
CA ASP A 188 -71.54 10.71 -2.07
C ASP A 188 -70.08 10.23 -2.12
N ASP A 189 -69.15 11.08 -1.65
CA ASP A 189 -67.72 10.79 -1.73
C ASP A 189 -67.32 9.53 -0.94
N VAL A 190 -68.08 9.15 0.09
CA VAL A 190 -67.82 7.96 0.90
C VAL A 190 -68.12 6.70 0.11
N ASP A 191 -69.28 6.65 -0.55
CA ASP A 191 -69.69 5.54 -1.40
C ASP A 191 -68.80 5.44 -2.65
N LEU A 192 -68.47 6.58 -3.27
CA LEU A 192 -67.53 6.63 -4.40
C LEU A 192 -66.15 6.10 -3.99
N ALA A 193 -65.63 6.51 -2.83
CA ALA A 193 -64.36 6.00 -2.31
C ALA A 193 -64.41 4.48 -2.04
N MET A 194 -65.54 3.95 -1.57
CA MET A 194 -65.71 2.51 -1.35
C MET A 194 -65.65 1.71 -2.66
N VAL A 195 -66.41 2.13 -3.68
CA VAL A 195 -66.39 1.52 -5.01
C VAL A 195 -64.98 1.67 -5.63
N GLY A 196 -64.38 2.86 -5.53
CA GLY A 196 -63.06 3.16 -6.06
C GLY A 196 -61.95 2.32 -5.42
N LYS A 197 -61.98 2.10 -4.10
CA LYS A 197 -61.05 1.19 -3.41
C LYS A 197 -61.09 -0.22 -3.97
N ARG A 198 -62.29 -0.72 -4.29
CA ARG A 198 -62.45 -2.04 -4.88
C ARG A 198 -61.82 -2.12 -6.26
N VAL A 199 -62.03 -1.08 -7.08
CA VAL A 199 -61.36 -0.95 -8.39
C VAL A 199 -59.83 -0.98 -8.23
N VAL A 200 -59.27 -0.14 -7.35
CA VAL A 200 -57.82 -0.04 -7.13
C VAL A 200 -57.25 -1.38 -6.70
N GLN A 201 -57.91 -2.05 -5.75
CA GLN A 201 -57.50 -3.37 -5.30
C GLN A 201 -57.43 -4.35 -6.48
N THR A 202 -58.47 -4.44 -7.31
CA THR A 202 -58.49 -5.34 -8.47
C THR A 202 -57.47 -4.95 -9.54
N MET A 203 -57.21 -3.65 -9.74
CA MET A 203 -56.14 -3.18 -10.62
C MET A 203 -54.76 -3.61 -10.13
N ILE A 204 -54.47 -3.46 -8.83
CA ILE A 204 -53.20 -3.87 -8.22
C ILE A 204 -53.03 -5.39 -8.29
N GLU A 205 -54.07 -6.15 -7.91
CA GLU A 205 -54.08 -7.62 -7.99
C GLU A 205 -53.87 -8.12 -9.43
N GLY A 206 -54.46 -7.43 -10.41
CA GLY A 206 -54.29 -7.72 -11.84
C GLY A 206 -53.06 -7.09 -12.49
N GLN A 207 -52.14 -6.48 -11.72
CA GLN A 207 -50.96 -5.75 -12.21
C GLN A 207 -51.30 -4.71 -13.31
N GLY A 208 -52.50 -4.13 -13.26
CA GLY A 208 -52.97 -3.10 -14.20
C GLY A 208 -53.29 -3.64 -15.59
N ALA A 209 -53.47 -4.95 -15.74
CA ALA A 209 -53.87 -5.56 -17.01
C ALA A 209 -55.15 -4.91 -17.57
N GLY A 210 -55.11 -4.53 -18.85
CA GLY A 210 -56.23 -3.86 -19.53
C GLY A 210 -56.25 -2.33 -19.39
N PHE A 211 -55.31 -1.73 -18.64
CA PHE A 211 -55.21 -0.28 -18.46
C PHE A 211 -53.87 0.25 -18.97
N SER A 212 -53.88 1.42 -19.62
CA SER A 212 -52.66 2.16 -19.93
C SER A 212 -52.12 2.86 -18.69
N ASP A 213 -50.85 3.26 -18.69
CA ASP A 213 -50.28 4.04 -17.59
C ASP A 213 -51.04 5.37 -17.41
N ALA A 214 -51.54 5.96 -18.50
CA ALA A 214 -52.35 7.18 -18.44
C ALA A 214 -53.70 6.94 -17.74
N ASP A 215 -54.33 5.79 -17.98
CA ASP A 215 -55.58 5.41 -17.29
C ASP A 215 -55.35 5.24 -15.78
N LEU A 216 -54.24 4.59 -15.42
CA LEU A 216 -53.86 4.38 -14.02
C LEU A 216 -53.56 5.71 -13.31
N MET A 217 -52.79 6.62 -13.95
CA MET A 217 -52.51 7.95 -13.42
C MET A 217 -53.78 8.78 -13.25
N ALA A 218 -54.66 8.79 -14.25
CA ALA A 218 -55.91 9.54 -14.21
C ALA A 218 -56.83 9.02 -13.09
N PHE A 219 -56.89 7.70 -12.89
CA PHE A 219 -57.69 7.13 -11.81
C PHE A 219 -57.08 7.40 -10.43
N ALA A 220 -55.75 7.41 -10.30
CA ALA A 220 -55.05 7.79 -9.07
C ALA A 220 -55.39 9.23 -8.63
N GLU A 221 -55.43 10.18 -9.56
CA GLU A 221 -55.83 11.56 -9.26
C GLU A 221 -57.30 11.66 -8.79
N ARG A 222 -58.20 10.81 -9.32
CA ARG A 222 -59.58 10.72 -8.82
C ARG A 222 -59.63 10.18 -7.39
N MET A 223 -58.86 9.13 -7.09
CA MET A 223 -58.77 8.58 -5.73
C MET A 223 -58.22 9.62 -4.74
N LYS A 224 -57.24 10.42 -5.16
CA LYS A 224 -56.73 11.54 -4.37
C LYS A 224 -57.81 12.61 -4.10
N ALA A 225 -58.63 12.94 -5.10
CA ALA A 225 -59.76 13.86 -4.96
C ALA A 225 -60.84 13.34 -3.99
N LEU A 226 -61.02 12.02 -3.91
CA LEU A 226 -61.91 11.35 -2.96
C LEU A 226 -61.30 11.14 -1.56
N HIS A 227 -60.21 11.84 -1.24
CA HIS A 227 -59.52 11.77 0.05
C HIS A 227 -59.04 10.36 0.46
N VAL A 228 -58.68 9.52 -0.51
CA VAL A 228 -58.12 8.18 -0.31
C VAL A 228 -56.70 8.07 -0.91
N PRO A 229 -55.72 8.80 -0.33
CA PRO A 229 -54.37 8.92 -0.91
C PRO A 229 -53.60 7.59 -0.96
N GLY A 230 -53.82 6.67 -0.01
CA GLY A 230 -53.14 5.37 0.00
C GLY A 230 -53.46 4.51 -1.23
N ASP A 231 -54.69 4.63 -1.75
CA ASP A 231 -55.11 3.93 -2.97
C ASP A 231 -54.52 4.59 -4.23
N ALA A 232 -54.42 5.93 -4.25
CA ALA A 232 -53.71 6.66 -5.30
C ALA A 232 -52.22 6.27 -5.36
N ASP A 233 -51.55 6.20 -4.21
CA ASP A 233 -50.15 5.77 -4.10
C ASP A 233 -49.95 4.34 -4.62
N GLY A 234 -50.92 3.45 -4.35
CA GLY A 234 -50.93 2.09 -4.88
C GLY A 234 -50.90 2.04 -6.41
N LEU A 235 -51.68 2.91 -7.06
CA LEU A 235 -51.70 3.03 -8.52
C LEU A 235 -50.43 3.68 -9.09
N TYR A 236 -49.87 4.70 -8.43
CA TYR A 236 -48.58 5.27 -8.82
C TYR A 236 -47.46 4.22 -8.76
N ARG A 237 -47.39 3.44 -7.68
CA ARG A 237 -46.42 2.32 -7.56
C ARG A 237 -46.63 1.26 -8.63
N LEU A 238 -47.88 1.04 -9.05
CA LEU A 238 -48.18 0.12 -10.13
C LEU A 238 -47.63 0.63 -11.47
N VAL A 239 -47.81 1.91 -11.79
CA VAL A 239 -47.19 2.54 -12.98
C VAL A 239 -45.67 2.44 -12.95
N VAL A 240 -45.05 2.71 -11.80
CA VAL A 240 -43.60 2.56 -11.58
C VAL A 240 -43.15 1.12 -11.85
N SER A 241 -43.75 0.14 -11.18
CA SER A 241 -43.37 -1.27 -11.31
C SER A 241 -43.53 -1.82 -12.73
N ARG A 242 -44.54 -1.35 -13.48
CA ARG A 242 -44.77 -1.74 -14.89
C ARG A 242 -43.71 -1.21 -15.84
N ASN A 243 -42.99 -0.15 -15.49
CA ASN A 243 -42.01 0.50 -16.35
C ASN A 243 -40.56 0.18 -15.97
N ARG A 244 -40.33 -0.39 -14.79
CA ARG A 244 -39.01 -0.85 -14.34
C ARG A 244 -38.37 -1.80 -15.36
N GLY A 245 -37.11 -1.55 -15.69
CA GLY A 245 -36.29 -2.33 -16.63
C GLY A 245 -36.60 -2.08 -18.11
N LYS A 246 -37.54 -1.18 -18.46
CA LYS A 246 -37.83 -0.86 -19.86
C LYS A 246 -36.85 0.18 -20.40
N SER A 247 -36.37 -0.04 -21.62
CA SER A 247 -35.50 0.92 -22.33
C SER A 247 -36.21 2.22 -22.72
N GLN A 248 -37.52 2.17 -22.94
CA GLN A 248 -38.37 3.34 -23.16
C GLN A 248 -39.40 3.41 -22.03
N LYS A 249 -39.23 4.41 -21.15
CA LYS A 249 -40.15 4.66 -20.05
C LYS A 249 -41.23 5.63 -20.50
N SER A 250 -42.47 5.41 -20.06
CA SER A 250 -43.58 6.33 -20.34
C SER A 250 -43.37 7.68 -19.64
N GLU A 251 -44.00 8.75 -20.14
CA GLU A 251 -44.00 10.04 -19.42
C GLU A 251 -44.65 9.91 -18.04
N GLN A 252 -45.67 9.04 -17.97
CA GLN A 252 -46.41 8.70 -16.76
C GLN A 252 -45.52 8.06 -15.69
N TYR A 253 -44.46 7.34 -16.06
CA TYR A 253 -43.49 6.79 -15.12
C TYR A 253 -42.83 7.88 -14.27
N ALA A 254 -42.28 8.92 -14.92
CA ALA A 254 -41.65 10.03 -14.20
C ALA A 254 -42.67 10.85 -13.39
N GLN A 255 -43.90 10.98 -13.89
CA GLN A 255 -44.98 11.62 -13.15
C GLN A 255 -45.40 10.83 -11.91
N ALA A 256 -45.50 9.49 -12.01
CA ALA A 256 -45.83 8.61 -10.90
C ALA A 256 -44.81 8.72 -9.76
N HIS A 257 -43.52 8.70 -10.07
CA HIS A 257 -42.46 8.95 -9.07
C HIS A 257 -42.61 10.32 -8.39
N LYS A 258 -42.85 11.39 -9.15
CA LYS A 258 -43.07 12.73 -8.57
C LYS A 258 -44.28 12.76 -7.64
N GLN A 259 -45.36 12.05 -7.96
CA GLN A 259 -46.55 11.97 -7.09
C GLN A 259 -46.29 11.17 -5.82
N LEU A 260 -45.41 10.17 -5.87
CA LEU A 260 -44.91 9.44 -4.70
C LEU A 260 -43.92 10.27 -3.86
N GLY A 261 -43.53 11.46 -4.33
CA GLY A 261 -42.55 12.32 -3.67
C GLY A 261 -41.09 11.91 -3.94
N ASP A 262 -40.86 11.00 -4.88
CA ASP A 262 -39.52 10.59 -5.28
C ASP A 262 -38.85 11.69 -6.12
N THR A 263 -37.53 11.76 -6.03
CA THR A 263 -36.69 12.68 -6.80
C THR A 263 -35.67 11.91 -7.61
N LEU A 264 -35.47 12.30 -8.86
CA LEU A 264 -34.42 11.76 -9.71
C LEU A 264 -33.08 12.35 -9.28
N LEU A 265 -32.15 11.50 -8.86
CA LEU A 265 -30.80 11.86 -8.43
C LEU A 265 -29.77 11.44 -9.49
N ASP A 266 -28.68 12.22 -9.60
CA ASP A 266 -27.59 12.00 -10.56
C ASP A 266 -26.45 11.22 -9.88
N PHE A 267 -26.66 9.93 -9.65
CA PHE A 267 -25.69 9.05 -8.99
C PHE A 267 -24.40 8.93 -9.80
N ASP A 268 -24.47 8.74 -11.12
CA ASP A 268 -23.30 8.62 -12.01
C ASP A 268 -22.29 9.76 -11.79
N LYS A 269 -22.79 11.00 -11.74
CA LYS A 269 -21.94 12.16 -11.48
C LYS A 269 -21.29 12.12 -10.10
N GLN A 270 -22.05 11.84 -9.03
CA GLN A 270 -21.50 11.84 -7.67
C GLN A 270 -20.58 10.65 -7.42
N VAL A 271 -20.89 9.48 -7.98
CA VAL A 271 -20.03 8.29 -7.91
C VAL A 271 -18.69 8.56 -8.60
N THR A 272 -18.70 9.20 -9.78
CA THR A 272 -17.45 9.61 -10.47
C THR A 272 -16.58 10.51 -9.58
N ARG A 273 -17.18 11.52 -8.95
CA ARG A 273 -16.48 12.42 -8.02
C ARG A 273 -15.94 11.67 -6.80
N ALA A 274 -16.75 10.79 -6.22
CA ALA A 274 -16.34 9.96 -5.09
C ALA A 274 -15.19 9.02 -5.45
N THR A 275 -15.18 8.45 -6.67
CA THR A 275 -14.08 7.66 -7.21
C THR A 275 -12.80 8.49 -7.31
N GLU A 276 -12.85 9.71 -7.85
CA GLU A 276 -11.66 10.57 -7.93
C GLU A 276 -11.08 10.89 -6.53
N LEU A 277 -11.93 11.21 -5.55
CA LEU A 277 -11.48 11.45 -4.18
C LEU A 277 -10.92 10.18 -3.53
N LYS A 278 -11.56 9.03 -3.76
CA LYS A 278 -11.11 7.72 -3.27
C LYS A 278 -9.75 7.33 -3.85
N ASP A 279 -9.63 7.40 -5.18
CA ASP A 279 -8.41 7.01 -5.91
C ASP A 279 -7.24 7.94 -5.60
N SER A 280 -7.50 9.17 -5.15
CA SER A 280 -6.46 10.07 -4.65
C SER A 280 -5.75 9.54 -3.39
N GLY A 281 -6.41 8.68 -2.60
CA GLY A 281 -5.91 8.10 -1.34
C GLY A 281 -5.59 9.11 -0.22
N VAL A 282 -5.75 10.42 -0.44
CA VAL A 282 -5.38 11.47 0.53
C VAL A 282 -6.57 12.05 1.29
N ILE A 283 -7.80 11.83 0.81
CA ILE A 283 -9.02 12.35 1.41
C ILE A 283 -9.60 11.32 2.38
N GLU A 284 -9.55 11.66 3.67
CA GLU A 284 -10.07 10.80 4.73
C GLU A 284 -11.58 10.56 4.56
N GLY A 285 -11.99 9.29 4.57
CA GLY A 285 -13.39 8.90 4.48
C GLY A 285 -13.96 8.83 3.07
N ALA A 286 -13.19 9.14 2.02
CA ALA A 286 -13.66 9.06 0.64
C ALA A 286 -14.19 7.66 0.24
N ASP A 287 -13.58 6.59 0.74
CA ASP A 287 -14.09 5.21 0.58
C ASP A 287 -15.52 5.05 1.10
N LYS A 288 -15.83 5.62 2.28
CA LYS A 288 -17.16 5.52 2.87
C LYS A 288 -18.19 6.31 2.08
N LEU A 289 -17.80 7.47 1.55
CA LEU A 289 -18.68 8.28 0.68
C LEU A 289 -19.01 7.51 -0.60
N TYR A 290 -17.99 6.90 -1.22
CA TYR A 290 -18.16 6.05 -2.40
C TYR A 290 -19.07 4.86 -2.13
N ASP A 291 -18.80 4.10 -1.06
CA ASP A 291 -19.60 2.92 -0.69
C ASP A 291 -21.05 3.30 -0.34
N GLU A 292 -21.27 4.40 0.38
CA GLU A 292 -22.61 4.87 0.73
C GLU A 292 -23.40 5.34 -0.51
N LEU A 293 -22.75 6.01 -1.46
CA LEU A 293 -23.37 6.39 -2.74
C LEU A 293 -23.79 5.17 -3.56
N LEU A 294 -22.93 4.13 -3.63
CA LEU A 294 -23.28 2.88 -4.31
C LEU A 294 -24.42 2.13 -3.61
N GLU A 295 -24.45 2.13 -2.27
CA GLU A 295 -25.56 1.53 -1.53
C GLU A 295 -26.87 2.28 -1.84
N MET A 296 -26.86 3.62 -1.80
CA MET A 296 -28.02 4.44 -2.12
C MET A 296 -28.48 4.24 -3.58
N GLU A 297 -27.55 4.19 -4.52
CA GLU A 297 -27.83 3.90 -5.93
C GLU A 297 -28.52 2.55 -6.08
N SER A 298 -28.04 1.52 -5.38
CA SER A 298 -28.63 0.18 -5.42
C SER A 298 -30.06 0.09 -4.86
N ARG A 299 -30.42 1.01 -3.96
CA ARG A 299 -31.78 1.13 -3.40
C ARG A 299 -32.69 2.02 -4.24
N ALA A 300 -32.12 2.95 -5.01
CA ALA A 300 -32.85 3.84 -5.89
C ALA A 300 -33.46 3.06 -7.07
N ASP A 301 -34.69 3.39 -7.44
CA ASP A 301 -35.35 2.79 -8.58
C ASP A 301 -34.90 3.52 -9.85
N GLU A 302 -33.80 3.05 -10.45
CA GLU A 302 -33.24 3.62 -11.68
C GLU A 302 -32.95 5.12 -11.53
N GLY A 303 -32.36 5.50 -10.38
CA GLY A 303 -32.02 6.87 -9.99
C GLY A 303 -33.13 7.63 -9.25
N TRP A 304 -34.36 7.11 -9.18
CA TRP A 304 -35.43 7.70 -8.37
C TRP A 304 -35.31 7.26 -6.92
N ALA A 305 -35.19 8.23 -6.02
CA ALA A 305 -35.01 8.00 -4.60
C ALA A 305 -36.07 8.72 -3.77
N VAL A 306 -36.41 8.15 -2.62
CA VAL A 306 -37.35 8.73 -1.66
C VAL A 306 -36.75 10.01 -1.02
N LEU A 307 -37.60 10.85 -0.44
CA LEU A 307 -37.18 12.13 0.15
C LEU A 307 -36.04 12.02 1.19
N ALA A 308 -36.02 10.94 1.99
CA ALA A 308 -34.96 10.71 2.97
C ALA A 308 -33.60 10.50 2.29
N ASP A 309 -33.55 9.67 1.24
CA ASP A 309 -32.34 9.43 0.45
C ASP A 309 -31.94 10.71 -0.30
N LYS A 310 -32.88 11.51 -0.79
CA LYS A 310 -32.56 12.83 -1.38
C LYS A 310 -31.78 13.73 -0.40
N ASN A 311 -32.28 13.87 0.83
CA ASN A 311 -31.61 14.73 1.81
C ASN A 311 -30.20 14.23 2.13
N ARG A 312 -30.02 12.91 2.30
CA ARG A 312 -28.70 12.32 2.50
C ARG A 312 -27.79 12.49 1.28
N PHE A 313 -28.34 12.36 0.08
CA PHE A 313 -27.60 12.58 -1.18
C PHE A 313 -27.11 14.03 -1.30
N GLU A 314 -27.91 15.01 -0.91
CA GLU A 314 -27.52 16.43 -0.85
C GLU A 314 -26.43 16.68 0.21
N GLU A 315 -26.46 15.97 1.35
CA GLU A 315 -25.38 16.00 2.34
C GLU A 315 -24.09 15.40 1.79
N LEU A 316 -24.15 14.20 1.21
CA LEU A 316 -23.01 13.55 0.56
C LEU A 316 -22.42 14.43 -0.55
N THR A 317 -23.26 15.12 -1.34
CA THR A 317 -22.80 16.06 -2.36
C THR A 317 -21.96 17.19 -1.74
N LYS A 318 -22.36 17.73 -0.58
CA LYS A 318 -21.58 18.76 0.14
C LYS A 318 -20.28 18.21 0.73
N GLU A 319 -20.31 16.97 1.22
CA GLU A 319 -19.12 16.26 1.71
C GLU A 319 -18.12 16.03 0.56
N LEU A 320 -18.60 15.67 -0.64
CA LEU A 320 -17.80 15.58 -1.87
C LEU A 320 -17.24 16.94 -2.29
N ASP A 321 -18.05 18.00 -2.30
CA ASP A 321 -17.59 19.36 -2.60
C ASP A 321 -16.45 19.77 -1.66
N ALA A 322 -16.57 19.47 -0.36
CA ALA A 322 -15.52 19.75 0.62
C ALA A 322 -14.25 18.91 0.37
N GLY A 323 -14.41 17.63 0.00
CA GLY A 323 -13.31 16.74 -0.35
C GLY A 323 -12.54 17.21 -1.59
N GLU A 324 -13.23 17.70 -2.62
CA GLU A 324 -12.59 18.25 -3.82
C GLU A 324 -11.81 19.53 -3.53
N ILE A 325 -12.38 20.43 -2.72
CA ILE A 325 -11.68 21.65 -2.28
C ILE A 325 -10.41 21.29 -1.52
N GLU A 326 -10.48 20.29 -0.63
CA GLU A 326 -9.33 19.81 0.13
C GLU A 326 -8.29 19.11 -0.77
N LEU A 327 -8.72 18.32 -1.75
CA LEU A 327 -7.82 17.68 -2.71
C LEU A 327 -7.07 18.72 -3.54
N GLU A 328 -7.75 19.75 -4.03
CA GLU A 328 -7.12 20.85 -4.77
C GLU A 328 -6.17 21.66 -3.88
N ARG A 329 -6.49 21.83 -2.59
CA ARG A 329 -5.57 22.43 -1.62
C ARG A 329 -4.30 21.57 -1.46
N ILE A 330 -4.45 20.26 -1.29
CA ILE A 330 -3.31 19.32 -1.16
C ILE A 330 -2.45 19.34 -2.43
N LYS A 331 -3.05 19.24 -3.62
CA LYS A 331 -2.31 19.35 -4.90
C LYS A 331 -1.43 20.60 -4.98
N LYS A 332 -1.91 21.71 -4.42
CA LYS A 332 -1.19 22.99 -4.44
C LYS A 332 -0.15 23.13 -3.33
N GLU A 333 -0.47 22.72 -2.11
CA GLU A 333 0.34 22.98 -0.92
C GLU A 333 1.32 21.85 -0.60
N ASP A 334 0.94 20.61 -0.89
CA ASP A 334 1.73 19.40 -0.62
C ASP A 334 1.48 18.33 -1.71
N PRO A 335 1.92 18.58 -2.96
CA PRO A 335 1.74 17.63 -4.05
C PRO A 335 2.41 16.28 -3.78
N PHE A 336 3.45 16.26 -2.93
CA PHE A 336 4.17 15.02 -2.59
C PHE A 336 3.29 14.05 -1.79
N ARG A 337 2.30 14.54 -1.03
CA ARG A 337 1.35 13.69 -0.33
C ARG A 337 0.52 12.81 -1.28
N ILE A 338 0.20 13.30 -2.48
CA ILE A 338 -0.51 12.52 -3.51
C ILE A 338 0.41 11.45 -4.06
N THR A 339 1.65 11.81 -4.37
CA THR A 339 2.69 10.86 -4.78
C THR A 339 2.90 9.74 -3.76
N VAL A 340 2.84 10.06 -2.46
CA VAL A 340 2.91 9.05 -1.39
C VAL A 340 1.69 8.12 -1.42
N ALA A 341 0.49 8.66 -1.57
CA ALA A 341 -0.73 7.85 -1.61
C ALA A 341 -0.76 6.92 -2.84
N GLU A 342 -0.35 7.42 -4.01
CA GLU A 342 -0.22 6.62 -5.23
C GLU A 342 0.83 5.50 -5.08
N ALA A 343 1.98 5.81 -4.48
CA ALA A 343 3.03 4.82 -4.20
C ALA A 343 2.55 3.77 -3.20
N ASP A 344 1.84 4.15 -2.13
CA ASP A 344 1.26 3.21 -1.16
C ASP A 344 0.21 2.32 -1.83
N ALA A 345 -0.72 2.88 -2.60
CA ALA A 345 -1.74 2.13 -3.33
C ALA A 345 -1.11 1.10 -4.28
N ARG A 346 -0.08 1.50 -5.05
CA ARG A 346 0.69 0.58 -5.89
C ARG A 346 1.36 -0.52 -5.08
N PHE A 347 2.07 -0.16 -4.01
CA PHE A 347 2.75 -1.12 -3.14
C PHE A 347 1.80 -2.15 -2.53
N ARG A 348 0.59 -1.75 -2.11
CA ARG A 348 -0.44 -2.63 -1.54
C ARG A 348 -0.98 -3.67 -2.53
N LEU A 349 -0.85 -3.43 -3.84
CA LEU A 349 -1.20 -4.41 -4.87
C LEU A 349 -0.09 -5.44 -5.12
N GLU A 350 1.11 -5.19 -4.62
CA GLU A 350 2.25 -6.07 -4.84
C GLU A 350 2.24 -7.26 -3.89
N LYS A 351 2.76 -8.40 -4.37
CA LYS A 351 2.87 -9.62 -3.55
C LYS A 351 3.71 -9.42 -2.29
N VAL A 352 4.73 -8.56 -2.33
CA VAL A 352 5.62 -8.28 -1.18
C VAL A 352 4.85 -7.67 0.00
N SER A 353 3.83 -6.85 -0.25
CA SER A 353 3.00 -6.25 0.80
C SER A 353 2.23 -7.28 1.61
N THR A 354 2.00 -8.48 1.05
CA THR A 354 1.35 -9.59 1.76
C THR A 354 2.29 -10.38 2.68
N GLN A 355 3.60 -10.11 2.61
CA GLN A 355 4.63 -10.82 3.38
C GLN A 355 4.89 -10.20 4.76
N GLY A 356 3.83 -9.88 5.50
CA GLY A 356 3.92 -9.22 6.82
C GLY A 356 3.21 -7.88 6.82
N GLU A 357 3.28 -7.18 7.95
CA GLU A 357 2.72 -5.85 8.08
C GLU A 357 3.76 -4.79 7.70
N TRP A 358 3.29 -3.72 7.05
CA TRP A 358 4.13 -2.67 6.47
C TRP A 358 3.60 -1.29 6.83
N HIS A 359 4.52 -0.39 7.17
CA HIS A 359 4.26 1.03 7.39
C HIS A 359 4.94 1.88 6.33
N THR A 360 4.28 2.98 5.97
CA THR A 360 4.82 3.96 5.05
C THR A 360 5.36 5.15 5.84
N VAL A 361 6.67 5.34 5.79
CA VAL A 361 7.38 6.45 6.43
C VAL A 361 7.90 7.39 5.36
N VAL A 362 7.51 8.66 5.44
CA VAL A 362 7.83 9.66 4.43
C VAL A 362 8.96 10.55 4.90
N GLN A 363 9.98 10.74 4.05
CA GLN A 363 11.06 11.70 4.24
C GLN A 363 11.48 12.23 2.88
N GLN A 364 10.78 13.26 2.39
CA GLN A 364 10.93 13.77 1.01
C GLN A 364 12.41 13.96 0.61
N PRO A 365 12.81 13.47 -0.59
CA PRO A 365 12.02 12.82 -1.63
C PRO A 365 11.88 11.29 -1.49
N TYR A 366 12.24 10.72 -0.34
CA TYR A 366 12.13 9.28 -0.08
C TYR A 366 10.76 8.87 0.47
N ILE A 367 10.31 7.71 0.02
CA ILE A 367 9.19 6.95 0.58
C ILE A 367 9.75 5.61 1.06
N PHE A 368 9.68 5.38 2.37
CA PHE A 368 10.13 4.14 2.99
C PHE A 368 8.93 3.26 3.27
N PHE A 369 8.90 2.07 2.69
CA PHE A 369 7.98 1.00 3.09
C PHE A 369 8.73 0.10 4.06
N VAL A 370 8.34 0.14 5.34
CA VAL A 370 9.07 -0.47 6.44
C VAL A 370 8.29 -1.66 6.99
N GLN A 371 8.89 -2.83 6.97
CA GLN A 371 8.29 -4.04 7.50
C GLN A 371 8.35 -4.05 9.04
N GLU A 372 7.21 -4.31 9.69
CA GLU A 372 7.08 -4.34 11.16
C GLU A 372 7.92 -5.45 11.81
N GLN A 373 8.56 -5.16 12.94
CA GLN A 373 9.15 -6.14 13.85
C GLN A 373 8.17 -6.53 14.97
N GLY A 374 7.16 -7.33 14.62
CA GLY A 374 6.25 -7.91 15.60
C GLY A 374 4.94 -7.14 15.70
N THR A 375 4.80 -6.29 16.72
CA THR A 375 3.61 -5.43 16.93
C THR A 375 4.04 -3.98 17.18
N GLU A 376 5.04 -3.52 16.43
CA GLU A 376 5.54 -2.15 16.56
C GLU A 376 4.45 -1.15 16.16
N THR A 377 4.40 -0.04 16.87
CA THR A 377 3.65 1.15 16.46
C THR A 377 4.47 1.98 15.47
N GLU A 378 3.82 2.88 14.72
CA GLU A 378 4.54 3.81 13.83
C GLU A 378 5.60 4.64 14.58
N ALA A 379 5.31 5.03 15.83
CA ALA A 379 6.25 5.79 16.66
C ALA A 379 7.50 4.97 17.02
N GLU A 380 7.35 3.67 17.29
CA GLU A 380 8.47 2.77 17.56
C GLU A 380 9.31 2.55 16.30
N ILE A 381 8.68 2.37 15.14
CA ILE A 381 9.38 2.27 13.84
C ILE A 381 10.18 3.54 13.53
N ARG A 382 9.57 4.72 13.75
CA ARG A 382 10.27 6.00 13.56
C ARG A 382 11.46 6.15 14.50
N THR A 383 11.34 5.67 15.74
CA THR A 383 12.43 5.67 16.72
C THR A 383 13.56 4.74 16.27
N ARG A 384 13.22 3.51 15.87
CA ARG A 384 14.13 2.51 15.27
C ARG A 384 14.90 3.06 14.07
N MET A 385 14.20 3.81 13.21
CA MET A 385 14.77 4.38 11.99
C MET A 385 15.29 5.80 12.15
N GLU A 386 15.30 6.40 13.34
CA GLU A 386 15.55 7.84 13.52
C GLU A 386 16.86 8.29 12.85
N SER A 387 17.95 7.53 13.07
CA SER A 387 19.25 7.83 12.46
C SER A 387 19.26 7.69 10.94
N ALA A 388 18.55 6.69 10.41
CA ALA A 388 18.43 6.46 8.97
C ALA A 388 17.57 7.55 8.30
N LEU A 389 16.45 7.92 8.91
CA LEU A 389 15.57 9.00 8.43
C LEU A 389 16.27 10.36 8.49
N LEU A 390 17.05 10.63 9.54
CA LEU A 390 17.86 11.84 9.60
C LEU A 390 18.89 11.89 8.46
N ALA A 391 19.57 10.77 8.18
CA ALA A 391 20.48 10.68 7.04
C ALA A 391 19.75 10.90 5.70
N ALA A 392 18.61 10.23 5.50
CA ALA A 392 17.78 10.37 4.31
C ALA A 392 17.23 11.79 4.11
N SER A 393 17.02 12.55 5.18
CA SER A 393 16.58 13.96 5.09
C SER A 393 17.67 14.90 4.55
N GLN A 394 18.94 14.60 4.84
CA GLN A 394 20.07 15.44 4.49
C GLN A 394 20.73 15.04 3.17
N PHE A 395 20.66 13.74 2.86
CA PHE A 395 21.31 13.15 1.70
C PHE A 395 20.90 13.77 0.35
N PRO A 396 19.61 14.04 0.03
CA PRO A 396 19.20 14.60 -1.25
C PRO A 396 19.89 15.92 -1.58
N THR A 397 19.89 16.87 -0.64
CA THR A 397 20.53 18.17 -0.81
C THR A 397 22.03 18.00 -1.00
N PHE A 398 22.66 17.16 -0.16
CA PHE A 398 24.08 16.85 -0.28
C PHE A 398 24.42 16.25 -1.65
N PHE A 399 23.67 15.23 -2.09
CA PHE A 399 23.88 14.54 -3.36
C PHE A 399 23.65 15.47 -4.55
N GLN A 400 22.60 16.30 -4.49
CA GLN A 400 22.27 17.28 -5.50
C GLN A 400 23.39 18.31 -5.68
N ASP A 401 23.88 18.88 -4.58
CA ASP A 401 24.89 19.94 -4.61
C ASP A 401 26.30 19.41 -4.89
N THR A 402 26.60 18.19 -4.43
CA THR A 402 27.93 17.59 -4.56
C THR A 402 28.15 16.90 -5.89
N LEU A 403 27.12 16.28 -6.47
CA LEU A 403 27.26 15.48 -7.69
C LEU A 403 26.33 15.91 -8.81
N VAL A 404 25.02 15.93 -8.57
CA VAL A 404 24.05 16.13 -9.67
C VAL A 404 24.30 17.45 -10.38
N LYS A 405 24.45 18.55 -9.63
CA LYS A 405 24.74 19.86 -10.21
C LYS A 405 26.15 19.94 -10.83
N PRO A 406 27.25 19.59 -10.14
CA PRO A 406 28.60 19.68 -10.74
C PRO A 406 28.79 18.80 -11.97
N LEU A 407 28.24 17.58 -11.95
CA LEU A 407 28.35 16.62 -13.06
C LEU A 407 27.24 16.79 -14.10
N LYS A 408 26.27 17.68 -13.88
CA LYS A 408 25.10 17.90 -14.75
C LYS A 408 24.36 16.60 -15.06
N LEU A 409 24.10 15.81 -14.02
CA LEU A 409 23.36 14.56 -14.15
C LEU A 409 21.87 14.86 -14.28
N ASN A 410 21.19 14.09 -15.12
CA ASN A 410 19.74 14.04 -15.17
C ASN A 410 19.30 12.74 -14.52
N ARG A 411 18.12 12.73 -13.92
CA ARG A 411 17.58 11.50 -13.38
C ARG A 411 17.22 10.56 -14.53
N ALA A 412 17.78 9.36 -14.51
CA ALA A 412 17.64 8.32 -15.53
C ALA A 412 16.50 7.34 -15.23
N LEU A 413 16.18 7.09 -13.96
CA LEU A 413 15.14 6.15 -13.53
C LEU A 413 14.01 6.85 -12.75
N PRO A 414 12.75 6.38 -12.81
CA PRO A 414 12.27 5.21 -13.57
C PRO A 414 12.27 5.38 -15.10
N ALA A 415 12.66 4.35 -15.85
CA ALA A 415 12.95 4.46 -17.29
C ALA A 415 11.71 4.71 -18.18
N GLU A 416 10.52 4.34 -17.69
CA GLU A 416 9.23 4.45 -18.37
C GLU A 416 8.62 5.86 -18.31
N LEU A 417 9.16 6.72 -17.44
CA LEU A 417 8.65 8.07 -17.19
C LEU A 417 9.36 9.10 -18.08
N SER A 418 8.66 10.20 -18.41
CA SER A 418 9.29 11.37 -19.03
C SER A 418 10.33 12.00 -18.10
N GLN A 419 11.21 12.87 -18.60
CA GLN A 419 12.22 13.52 -17.74
C GLN A 419 11.58 14.31 -16.59
N GLN A 420 10.51 15.06 -16.87
CA GLN A 420 9.80 15.84 -15.86
C GLN A 420 9.19 14.94 -14.77
N GLU A 421 8.60 13.81 -15.18
CA GLU A 421 8.03 12.83 -14.25
C GLU A 421 9.12 12.12 -13.44
N ARG A 422 10.27 11.77 -14.05
CA ARG A 422 11.43 11.22 -13.34
C ARG A 422 11.93 12.18 -12.27
N ASP A 423 12.14 13.44 -12.63
CA ASP A 423 12.64 14.46 -11.70
C ASP A 423 11.67 14.69 -10.52
N ALA A 424 10.37 14.46 -10.72
CA ALA A 424 9.33 14.56 -9.68
C ALA A 424 9.08 13.25 -8.91
N ALA A 425 9.50 12.10 -9.44
CA ALA A 425 9.24 10.79 -8.84
C ALA A 425 9.88 10.69 -7.43
N PRO A 426 9.31 9.92 -6.50
CA PRO A 426 9.96 9.65 -5.22
C PRO A 426 11.12 8.67 -5.40
N PHE A 427 11.97 8.55 -4.38
CA PHE A 427 12.83 7.38 -4.22
C PHE A 427 12.12 6.39 -3.31
N GLU A 428 11.78 5.22 -3.84
CA GLU A 428 11.11 4.18 -3.05
C GLU A 428 12.15 3.24 -2.43
N VAL A 429 12.00 3.01 -1.13
CA VAL A 429 12.90 2.16 -0.36
C VAL A 429 12.10 1.14 0.45
N LEU A 430 12.30 -0.14 0.17
CA LEU A 430 11.75 -1.25 0.95
C LEU A 430 12.72 -1.61 2.08
N VAL A 431 12.29 -1.46 3.33
CA VAL A 431 13.10 -1.77 4.52
C VAL A 431 12.57 -3.04 5.15
N PHE A 432 13.31 -4.13 4.93
CA PHE A 432 13.01 -5.45 5.46
C PHE A 432 13.58 -5.60 6.87
N ARG A 433 12.82 -6.31 7.70
CA ARG A 433 13.22 -6.55 9.10
C ARG A 433 14.27 -7.63 9.29
N SER A 434 14.46 -8.50 8.29
CA SER A 434 15.46 -9.57 8.32
C SER A 434 15.81 -10.04 6.91
N LYS A 435 17.01 -10.61 6.79
CA LYS A 435 17.50 -11.20 5.54
C LYS A 435 16.56 -12.25 4.95
N SER A 436 15.88 -13.05 5.79
CA SER A 436 14.96 -14.09 5.30
C SER A 436 13.78 -13.56 4.50
N TYR A 437 13.13 -12.46 4.93
CA TYR A 437 12.05 -11.84 4.17
C TYR A 437 12.56 -11.18 2.89
N TRP A 438 13.70 -10.48 2.99
CA TRP A 438 14.33 -9.86 1.83
C TRP A 438 14.76 -10.90 0.78
N SER A 439 15.34 -12.03 1.18
CA SER A 439 15.68 -13.12 0.26
C SER A 439 14.45 -13.79 -0.35
N ALA A 440 13.31 -13.83 0.34
CA ALA A 440 12.05 -14.29 -0.23
C ALA A 440 11.51 -13.31 -1.27
N TYR A 441 11.62 -12.01 -1.00
CA TYR A 441 11.32 -10.94 -1.94
C TYR A 441 12.17 -11.04 -3.22
N LEU A 442 13.50 -11.08 -3.10
CA LEU A 442 14.40 -11.14 -4.25
C LEU A 442 14.19 -12.37 -5.13
N ARG A 443 13.92 -13.54 -4.54
CA ARG A 443 13.60 -14.77 -5.31
C ARG A 443 12.34 -14.65 -6.15
N SER A 444 11.47 -13.68 -5.87
CA SER A 444 10.28 -13.41 -6.68
C SER A 444 10.45 -12.28 -7.69
N HIS A 445 11.55 -11.54 -7.64
CA HIS A 445 11.82 -10.37 -8.49
C HIS A 445 13.08 -10.53 -9.35
N THR A 446 13.89 -11.56 -9.10
CA THR A 446 15.10 -11.85 -9.85
C THR A 446 15.08 -13.31 -10.28
N ASP A 447 15.44 -13.57 -11.55
CA ASP A 447 15.57 -14.93 -12.09
C ASP A 447 16.85 -15.64 -11.63
N ASP A 448 17.74 -14.91 -10.94
CA ASP A 448 19.05 -15.41 -10.51
C ASP A 448 19.09 -15.63 -8.99
N PRO A 449 18.93 -16.88 -8.52
CA PRO A 449 18.91 -17.22 -7.10
C PRO A 449 20.27 -16.98 -6.41
N ASN A 450 21.37 -16.86 -7.16
CA ASN A 450 22.71 -16.64 -6.60
C ASN A 450 22.96 -15.18 -6.22
N THR A 451 22.22 -14.23 -6.79
CA THR A 451 22.25 -12.81 -6.42
C THR A 451 21.87 -12.57 -4.94
N VAL A 452 21.20 -13.55 -4.32
CA VAL A 452 20.55 -13.42 -3.01
C VAL A 452 21.45 -13.76 -1.83
N SER A 453 22.58 -14.44 -2.05
CA SER A 453 23.28 -15.15 -0.95
C SER A 453 24.01 -14.23 0.03
N GLU A 454 24.56 -13.09 -0.40
CA GLU A 454 25.48 -12.30 0.44
C GLU A 454 25.07 -10.84 0.67
N GLY A 455 24.28 -10.24 -0.23
CA GLY A 455 23.87 -8.84 -0.12
C GLY A 455 22.99 -8.54 1.09
N THR A 456 22.90 -7.25 1.43
CA THR A 456 21.92 -6.70 2.39
C THR A 456 21.03 -5.64 1.77
N ASP A 457 21.22 -5.34 0.50
CA ASP A 457 20.56 -4.30 -0.25
C ASP A 457 20.55 -4.64 -1.74
N PHE A 458 19.57 -4.11 -2.48
CA PHE A 458 19.38 -4.36 -3.90
C PHE A 458 18.61 -3.22 -4.54
N ILE A 459 19.04 -2.79 -5.73
CA ILE A 459 18.37 -1.77 -6.54
C ILE A 459 17.77 -2.47 -7.75
N GLU A 460 16.46 -2.30 -7.93
CA GLU A 460 15.72 -2.86 -9.04
C GLU A 460 16.05 -2.15 -10.36
N PRO A 461 16.52 -2.89 -11.38
CA PRO A 461 16.75 -2.31 -12.70
C PRO A 461 15.47 -1.71 -13.29
N GLY A 462 15.62 -0.59 -14.01
CA GLY A 462 14.51 0.10 -14.68
C GLY A 462 13.63 0.95 -13.77
N THR A 463 13.36 0.53 -12.53
CA THR A 463 12.54 1.29 -11.58
C THR A 463 13.39 2.20 -10.68
N GLY A 464 14.61 1.77 -10.34
CA GLY A 464 15.45 2.47 -9.36
C GLY A 464 14.96 2.31 -7.90
N ARG A 465 13.93 1.47 -7.67
CA ARG A 465 13.45 1.13 -6.33
C ARG A 465 14.53 0.36 -5.60
N THR A 466 14.74 0.72 -4.35
CA THR A 466 15.79 0.13 -3.53
C THR A 466 15.19 -0.72 -2.43
N SER A 467 15.85 -1.81 -2.06
CA SER A 467 15.46 -2.64 -0.92
C SER A 467 16.66 -2.87 -0.02
N ILE A 468 16.46 -2.94 1.29
CA ILE A 468 17.52 -3.10 2.29
C ILE A 468 17.03 -3.90 3.50
N VAL A 469 17.93 -4.64 4.12
CA VAL A 469 17.76 -5.24 5.45
C VAL A 469 18.33 -4.28 6.51
N TYR A 470 17.50 -3.85 7.45
CA TYR A 470 17.92 -2.92 8.51
C TYR A 470 17.65 -3.51 9.92
N GLU A 471 18.72 -3.94 10.59
CA GLU A 471 18.68 -4.71 11.85
C GLU A 471 19.10 -3.88 13.09
N GLU A 472 19.06 -2.54 13.03
CA GLU A 472 19.45 -1.60 14.12
C GLU A 472 20.89 -1.69 14.64
N GLU A 473 21.71 -2.61 14.14
CA GLU A 473 23.12 -2.67 14.51
C GLU A 473 23.87 -1.44 13.97
N LYS A 474 24.98 -1.06 14.64
CA LYS A 474 25.85 0.05 14.22
C LYS A 474 26.27 -0.05 12.74
N ASP A 475 26.41 -1.27 12.24
CA ASP A 475 26.77 -1.55 10.85
C ASP A 475 25.62 -1.32 9.86
N SER A 476 24.35 -1.33 10.33
CA SER A 476 23.15 -1.08 9.52
C SER A 476 23.07 0.36 9.03
N LEU A 477 23.49 1.35 9.82
CA LEU A 477 23.52 2.75 9.36
C LEU A 477 24.56 2.95 8.24
N GLY A 478 25.73 2.29 8.35
CA GLY A 478 26.75 2.31 7.30
C GLY A 478 26.19 1.75 5.99
N LYS A 479 25.55 0.57 6.05
CA LYS A 479 24.87 -0.06 4.91
C LYS A 479 23.76 0.82 4.34
N PHE A 480 22.97 1.47 5.20
CA PHE A 480 21.92 2.38 4.78
C PHE A 480 22.48 3.61 4.03
N LEU A 481 23.58 4.20 4.51
CA LEU A 481 24.26 5.29 3.81
C LEU A 481 24.82 4.84 2.45
N THR A 482 25.43 3.66 2.39
CA THR A 482 25.87 3.04 1.13
C THR A 482 24.70 2.87 0.18
N MET A 483 23.58 2.34 0.66
CA MET A 483 22.36 2.18 -0.13
C MET A 483 21.81 3.50 -0.67
N LEU A 484 21.80 4.58 0.13
CA LEU A 484 21.37 5.90 -0.35
C LEU A 484 22.28 6.40 -1.48
N VAL A 485 23.59 6.21 -1.33
CA VAL A 485 24.60 6.52 -2.34
C VAL A 485 24.34 5.73 -3.61
N ASP A 486 24.22 4.42 -3.50
CA ASP A 486 24.02 3.53 -4.63
C ASP A 486 22.70 3.86 -5.32
N SER A 487 21.62 4.09 -4.55
CA SER A 487 20.32 4.51 -5.06
C SER A 487 20.41 5.81 -5.84
N GLY A 488 21.11 6.83 -5.31
CA GLY A 488 21.37 8.07 -6.01
C GLY A 488 22.15 7.86 -7.30
N LEU A 489 23.25 7.11 -7.24
CA LEU A 489 24.07 6.85 -8.44
C LEU A 489 23.28 6.10 -9.50
N TYR A 490 22.58 5.03 -9.13
CA TYR A 490 21.77 4.24 -10.06
C TYR A 490 20.66 5.07 -10.70
N ASN A 491 19.98 5.91 -9.92
CA ASN A 491 18.88 6.72 -10.44
C ASN A 491 19.35 7.86 -11.34
N PHE A 492 20.61 8.31 -11.26
CA PHE A 492 21.14 9.44 -12.04
C PHE A 492 22.23 9.05 -13.06
N HIS A 493 22.64 7.79 -13.10
CA HIS A 493 23.65 7.32 -14.05
C HIS A 493 23.08 7.33 -15.48
N PRO A 494 23.75 7.91 -16.48
CA PRO A 494 23.26 7.95 -17.86
C PRO A 494 22.96 6.57 -18.44
N ASP A 495 23.80 5.59 -18.10
CA ASP A 495 23.66 4.18 -18.49
C ASP A 495 23.09 3.31 -17.35
N ALA A 496 22.25 3.89 -16.48
CA ALA A 496 21.57 3.12 -15.44
C ALA A 496 20.87 1.91 -16.07
N PRO A 497 21.11 0.69 -15.55
CA PRO A 497 20.58 -0.51 -16.18
C PRO A 497 19.06 -0.56 -16.02
N LYS A 498 18.40 -0.88 -17.14
CA LYS A 498 16.95 -0.93 -17.28
C LYS A 498 16.43 -2.35 -17.17
N THR A 499 17.33 -3.34 -17.29
CA THR A 499 17.01 -4.76 -17.23
C THR A 499 17.97 -5.51 -16.28
N PRO A 500 17.55 -6.67 -15.75
CA PRO A 500 18.45 -7.55 -14.99
C PRO A 500 19.72 -7.95 -15.76
N GLU A 501 19.62 -8.16 -17.08
CA GLU A 501 20.77 -8.51 -17.93
C GLU A 501 21.77 -7.36 -18.02
N GLU A 502 21.29 -6.14 -18.24
CA GLU A 502 22.13 -4.94 -18.25
C GLU A 502 22.83 -4.78 -16.90
N ALA A 503 22.11 -4.99 -15.79
CA ALA A 503 22.67 -4.90 -14.44
C ALA A 503 23.81 -5.90 -14.18
N LYS A 504 23.76 -7.10 -14.77
CA LYS A 504 24.86 -8.09 -14.69
C LYS A 504 26.14 -7.61 -15.37
N THR A 505 26.01 -6.80 -16.40
CA THR A 505 27.14 -6.25 -17.18
C THR A 505 27.49 -4.81 -16.83
N PHE A 506 26.69 -4.17 -15.98
CA PHE A 506 26.90 -2.80 -15.53
C PHE A 506 28.19 -2.78 -14.71
N VAL A 507 29.29 -2.40 -15.38
CA VAL A 507 30.64 -2.56 -14.84
C VAL A 507 30.78 -1.61 -13.65
N PRO A 508 31.07 -2.14 -12.44
CA PRO A 508 31.11 -1.35 -11.23
C PRO A 508 32.14 -0.23 -11.22
N LEU A 509 33.07 -0.11 -12.16
CA LEU A 509 34.17 0.88 -12.04
C LEU A 509 33.64 2.33 -11.96
N HIS A 510 32.63 2.67 -12.77
CA HIS A 510 31.98 3.99 -12.73
C HIS A 510 31.23 4.22 -11.41
N SER A 511 30.50 3.21 -10.92
CA SER A 511 29.74 3.26 -9.67
C SER A 511 30.60 3.12 -8.41
N TYR A 512 31.76 2.48 -8.51
CA TYR A 512 32.69 2.21 -7.42
C TYR A 512 33.47 3.47 -7.08
N VAL A 513 34.03 4.16 -8.09
CA VAL A 513 34.75 5.41 -7.87
C VAL A 513 33.79 6.45 -7.30
N LEU A 514 32.61 6.62 -7.90
CA LEU A 514 31.57 7.53 -7.43
C LEU A 514 30.98 7.13 -6.07
N GLY A 515 30.72 5.84 -5.85
CA GLY A 515 30.13 5.29 -4.64
C GLY A 515 31.08 5.44 -3.46
N GLU A 516 32.34 5.06 -3.62
CA GLU A 516 33.36 5.20 -2.59
C GLU A 516 33.72 6.68 -2.34
N CYS A 517 33.76 7.54 -3.37
CA CYS A 517 33.85 9.00 -3.21
C CYS A 517 32.79 9.49 -2.22
N LEU A 518 31.53 9.14 -2.48
CA LEU A 518 30.37 9.64 -1.74
C LEU A 518 30.25 9.06 -0.34
N ILE A 519 30.40 7.74 -0.20
CA ILE A 519 30.33 7.06 1.10
C ILE A 519 31.39 7.68 2.01
N LYS A 520 32.62 7.83 1.53
CA LYS A 520 33.68 8.44 2.33
C LYS A 520 33.47 9.92 2.53
N ALA A 521 32.91 10.65 1.56
CA ALA A 521 32.59 12.06 1.75
C ALA A 521 31.52 12.29 2.82
N LEU A 522 30.47 11.47 2.82
CA LEU A 522 29.44 11.47 3.86
C LEU A 522 30.03 11.10 5.23
N TRP A 523 30.85 10.05 5.28
CA TRP A 523 31.54 9.65 6.52
C TRP A 523 32.52 10.70 7.02
N ALA A 524 33.21 11.40 6.11
CA ALA A 524 34.11 12.49 6.42
C ALA A 524 33.33 13.68 6.99
N SER A 525 32.19 14.04 6.40
CA SER A 525 31.33 15.12 6.89
C SER A 525 30.68 14.83 8.25
N SER A 526 30.36 13.56 8.54
CA SER A 526 29.78 13.15 9.82
C SER A 526 30.84 13.05 10.92
N ARG A 527 32.04 12.51 10.62
CA ARG A 527 33.14 12.39 11.59
C ARG A 527 33.87 13.71 11.85
N SER A 528 34.02 14.58 10.86
CA SER A 528 34.73 15.86 11.04
C SER A 528 34.08 16.79 12.05
N ARG A 529 32.75 16.74 12.15
CA ARG A 529 31.98 17.46 13.19
C ARG A 529 32.26 16.95 14.59
N THR A 530 32.74 15.72 14.73
CA THR A 530 32.93 15.07 16.04
C THR A 530 34.39 14.97 16.49
N THR A 531 35.37 14.83 15.58
CA THR A 531 36.75 14.52 15.98
C THR A 531 37.83 15.42 15.40
N GLY A 532 37.54 16.26 14.38
CA GLY A 532 38.53 17.13 13.76
C GLY A 532 39.72 16.42 13.08
N GLU A 533 39.80 15.09 13.13
CA GLU A 533 40.86 14.29 12.51
C GLU A 533 40.33 13.54 11.29
N TYR A 534 40.65 14.04 10.11
CA TYR A 534 40.47 13.31 8.85
C TYR A 534 41.71 12.42 8.66
N LYS A 535 41.63 11.12 8.95
CA LYS A 535 42.73 10.18 8.69
C LYS A 535 42.18 8.94 7.99
N PHE A 536 42.42 8.85 6.68
CA PHE A 536 41.69 7.96 5.76
C PHE A 536 42.49 6.82 5.15
N PHE A 537 43.73 6.60 5.61
CA PHE A 537 44.48 5.41 5.21
C PHE A 537 44.31 4.31 6.28
N PHE A 538 43.46 3.32 5.97
CA PHE A 538 43.36 2.09 6.75
C PHE A 538 43.95 0.95 5.93
N VAL A 539 45.19 0.56 6.24
CA VAL A 539 45.64 -0.78 5.91
C VAL A 539 44.71 -1.75 6.64
N PRO A 540 44.12 -2.77 5.97
CA PRO A 540 43.26 -3.74 6.62
C PRO A 540 43.90 -4.26 7.91
N ASP A 541 43.12 -4.41 8.99
CA ASP A 541 43.66 -4.85 10.28
C ASP A 541 44.36 -6.21 10.15
N SER A 542 43.97 -7.05 9.18
CA SER A 542 44.65 -8.29 8.83
C SER A 542 46.08 -8.06 8.31
N ILE A 543 46.27 -7.09 7.43
CA ILE A 543 47.58 -6.71 6.89
C ILE A 543 48.39 -5.97 7.97
N GLN A 544 47.77 -5.11 8.77
CA GLN A 544 48.43 -4.46 9.90
C GLN A 544 48.93 -5.49 10.94
N THR A 545 48.07 -6.44 11.32
CA THR A 545 48.40 -7.54 12.22
C THR A 545 49.51 -8.42 11.63
N LEU A 546 49.44 -8.67 10.32
CA LEU A 546 50.47 -9.43 9.60
C LEU A 546 51.81 -8.71 9.64
N LEU A 547 51.87 -7.42 9.30
CA LEU A 547 53.10 -6.62 9.32
C LEU A 547 53.69 -6.51 10.73
N GLN A 548 52.84 -6.35 11.76
CA GLN A 548 53.23 -6.40 13.16
C GLN A 548 53.82 -7.77 13.55
N ARG A 549 53.17 -8.87 13.14
CA ARG A 549 53.62 -10.23 13.42
C ARG A 549 54.97 -10.53 12.77
N LEU A 550 55.19 -9.99 11.57
CA LEU A 550 56.40 -10.23 10.76
C LEU A 550 57.53 -9.24 11.07
N GLN A 551 57.30 -8.25 11.95
CA GLN A 551 58.28 -7.20 12.32
C GLN A 551 58.85 -6.45 11.10
N LEU A 552 58.04 -6.27 10.07
CA LEU A 552 58.46 -5.60 8.84
C LEU A 552 58.64 -4.09 9.06
N PRO A 553 59.55 -3.43 8.32
CA PRO A 553 59.72 -1.98 8.41
C PRO A 553 58.52 -1.27 7.77
N TYR A 554 57.78 -0.53 8.58
CA TYR A 554 56.74 0.40 8.12
C TYR A 554 56.72 1.61 9.06
N GLU A 555 56.42 2.78 8.51
CA GLU A 555 56.21 3.98 9.31
C GLU A 555 54.82 3.91 9.94
N VAL A 556 54.75 4.18 11.24
CA VAL A 556 53.49 4.27 11.98
C VAL A 556 53.24 5.74 12.28
N ALA A 557 52.06 6.24 11.92
CA ALA A 557 51.62 7.56 12.34
C ALA A 557 51.44 7.60 13.88
N SER A 558 51.34 8.80 14.45
CA SER A 558 51.17 9.01 15.89
C SER A 558 49.93 8.33 16.49
N ASN A 559 48.97 7.91 15.66
CA ASN A 559 47.77 7.18 16.03
C ASN A 559 47.90 5.64 15.97
N GLY A 560 49.10 5.10 15.73
CA GLY A 560 49.34 3.66 15.67
C GLY A 560 48.96 2.98 14.35
N LYS A 561 48.57 3.73 13.31
CA LYS A 561 48.24 3.20 11.97
C LYS A 561 49.42 3.32 11.01
N ILE A 562 49.47 2.39 10.04
CA ILE A 562 50.54 2.35 9.02
C ILE A 562 50.41 3.59 8.14
N ASN A 563 51.48 4.37 8.04
CA ASN A 563 51.59 5.60 7.27
C ASN A 563 52.29 5.36 5.92
N SER A 564 53.28 4.48 5.89
CA SER A 564 54.15 4.24 4.72
C SER A 564 54.93 2.93 4.89
N PHE A 565 55.32 2.29 3.79
CA PHE A 565 56.19 1.10 3.78
C PHE A 565 57.67 1.44 3.57
N GLY A 566 58.06 2.70 3.79
CA GLY A 566 59.29 3.31 3.25
C GLY A 566 59.03 4.17 2.00
N GLY A 567 57.77 4.22 1.57
CA GLY A 567 57.19 4.97 0.47
C GLY A 567 55.76 4.46 0.21
N PRO A 568 55.04 5.01 -0.78
CA PRO A 568 53.73 4.50 -1.14
C PRO A 568 53.86 3.15 -1.86
N ALA A 569 53.10 2.13 -1.43
CA ALA A 569 53.07 0.81 -2.08
C ALA A 569 52.60 0.89 -3.54
N PHE A 570 51.78 1.91 -3.85
CA PHE A 570 51.44 2.33 -5.19
C PHE A 570 51.49 3.86 -5.29
N THR A 571 52.15 4.37 -6.32
CA THR A 571 52.03 5.80 -6.68
C THR A 571 50.64 6.13 -7.19
N ALA A 572 50.23 7.40 -7.12
CA ALA A 572 48.95 7.83 -7.67
C ALA A 572 48.82 7.50 -9.16
N ARG A 573 49.90 7.68 -9.93
CA ARG A 573 49.93 7.35 -11.36
C ARG A 573 49.75 5.86 -11.62
N GLN A 574 50.40 5.00 -10.84
CA GLN A 574 50.22 3.54 -10.92
C GLN A 574 48.77 3.15 -10.65
N ILE A 575 48.17 3.67 -9.58
CA ILE A 575 46.77 3.39 -9.22
C ILE A 575 45.83 3.68 -10.39
N VAL A 576 45.97 4.85 -11.01
CA VAL A 576 45.13 5.28 -12.13
C VAL A 576 45.41 4.48 -13.42
N SER A 577 46.63 3.94 -13.58
CA SER A 577 47.01 3.17 -14.76
C SER A 577 46.48 1.72 -14.78
N PHE A 578 46.05 1.19 -13.64
CA PHE A 578 45.60 -0.18 -13.54
C PHE A 578 44.21 -0.35 -14.16
N THR A 579 44.14 -1.13 -15.23
CA THR A 579 42.87 -1.49 -15.89
C THR A 579 42.36 -2.87 -15.45
N LYS A 580 43.26 -3.68 -14.88
CA LYS A 580 43.03 -5.03 -14.37
C LYS A 580 43.75 -5.22 -13.05
N TRP A 581 43.17 -6.00 -12.15
CA TRP A 581 43.75 -6.20 -10.81
C TRP A 581 45.03 -7.02 -10.86
N GLU A 582 45.16 -7.89 -11.86
CA GLU A 582 46.32 -8.74 -12.12
C GLU A 582 47.58 -7.92 -12.39
N ASP A 583 47.42 -6.72 -12.97
CA ASP A 583 48.52 -5.82 -13.30
C ASP A 583 49.11 -5.13 -12.05
N ALA A 584 48.33 -5.02 -10.96
CA ALA A 584 48.76 -4.38 -9.72
C ALA A 584 49.77 -5.25 -8.95
N LYS A 585 49.67 -6.57 -9.03
CA LYS A 585 50.53 -7.51 -8.29
C LYS A 585 52.03 -7.39 -8.63
N PRO A 586 52.47 -7.44 -9.90
CA PRO A 586 53.88 -7.29 -10.24
C PRO A 586 54.40 -5.88 -9.87
N VAL A 587 53.57 -4.84 -9.98
CA VAL A 587 53.94 -3.47 -9.61
C VAL A 587 54.10 -3.32 -8.10
N LEU A 588 53.16 -3.84 -7.30
CA LEU A 588 53.26 -3.87 -5.84
C LEU A 588 54.55 -4.55 -5.42
N ARG A 589 54.83 -5.72 -6.00
CA ARG A 589 56.02 -6.50 -5.71
C ARG A 589 57.30 -5.73 -6.01
N ALA A 590 57.41 -5.15 -7.21
CA ALA A 590 58.57 -4.36 -7.61
C ALA A 590 58.79 -3.12 -6.70
N ASN A 591 57.70 -2.45 -6.29
CA ASN A 591 57.78 -1.33 -5.37
C ASN A 591 58.28 -1.79 -3.98
N LEU A 592 57.77 -2.90 -3.45
CA LEU A 592 58.19 -3.43 -2.15
C LEU A 592 59.63 -3.95 -2.15
N GLU A 593 60.08 -4.58 -3.24
CA GLU A 593 61.47 -5.03 -3.43
C GLU A 593 62.48 -3.87 -3.39
N SER A 594 62.03 -2.64 -3.66
CA SER A 594 62.88 -1.45 -3.57
C SER A 594 63.16 -0.98 -2.14
N TYR A 595 62.43 -1.50 -1.14
CA TYR A 595 62.58 -1.16 0.26
C TYR A 595 63.47 -2.16 1.00
N GLU A 596 64.35 -1.65 1.86
CA GLU A 596 65.20 -2.49 2.70
C GLU A 596 64.37 -3.34 3.67
N GLY A 597 64.71 -4.62 3.82
CA GLY A 597 64.07 -5.53 4.78
C GLY A 597 62.94 -6.42 4.23
N TRP A 598 62.62 -6.33 2.93
CA TRP A 598 61.65 -7.20 2.28
C TRP A 598 62.31 -8.42 1.63
N ASP A 599 62.09 -9.61 2.21
CA ASP A 599 62.55 -10.88 1.62
C ASP A 599 61.45 -11.57 0.79
N GLU A 600 61.83 -12.63 0.07
CA GLU A 600 60.92 -13.39 -0.80
C GLU A 600 59.68 -13.91 -0.07
N THR A 601 59.84 -14.33 1.19
CA THR A 601 58.73 -14.87 1.99
C THR A 601 57.69 -13.79 2.25
N TYR A 602 58.14 -12.59 2.63
CA TYR A 602 57.25 -11.46 2.90
C TYR A 602 56.60 -10.90 1.65
N LEU A 603 57.37 -10.81 0.56
CA LEU A 603 56.85 -10.41 -0.74
C LEU A 603 55.76 -11.37 -1.20
N ALA A 604 55.97 -12.68 -1.13
CA ALA A 604 54.97 -13.67 -1.53
C ALA A 604 53.66 -13.57 -0.71
N ILE A 605 53.76 -13.29 0.60
CA ILE A 605 52.58 -13.14 1.46
C ILE A 605 51.82 -11.85 1.12
N ILE A 606 52.50 -10.71 1.05
CA ILE A 606 51.83 -9.41 0.85
C ILE A 606 51.33 -9.24 -0.59
N THR A 607 52.04 -9.80 -1.57
CA THR A 607 51.67 -9.70 -2.98
C THR A 607 50.74 -10.82 -3.45
N ASN A 608 50.19 -11.63 -2.54
CA ASN A 608 49.12 -12.56 -2.93
C ASN A 608 47.90 -11.79 -3.46
N ASP A 609 47.03 -12.48 -4.20
CA ASP A 609 45.95 -11.82 -4.96
C ASP A 609 44.96 -11.09 -4.03
N SER A 610 44.63 -11.71 -2.88
CA SER A 610 43.71 -11.15 -1.88
C SER A 610 44.26 -9.88 -1.23
N ASN A 611 45.52 -9.90 -0.80
CA ASN A 611 46.19 -8.78 -0.16
C ASN A 611 46.47 -7.65 -1.15
N THR A 612 46.91 -7.98 -2.37
CA THR A 612 47.12 -6.99 -3.45
C THR A 612 45.83 -6.26 -3.76
N ARG A 613 44.72 -7.01 -3.95
CA ARG A 613 43.40 -6.43 -4.20
C ARG A 613 42.98 -5.52 -3.06
N SER A 614 43.12 -5.98 -1.81
CA SER A 614 42.77 -5.20 -0.62
C SER A 614 43.60 -3.91 -0.51
N LEU A 615 44.91 -3.97 -0.73
CA LEU A 615 45.78 -2.79 -0.71
C LEU A 615 45.42 -1.81 -1.83
N MET A 616 45.29 -2.32 -3.06
CA MET A 616 44.94 -1.50 -4.22
C MET A 616 43.60 -0.76 -4.01
N GLN A 617 42.57 -1.45 -3.51
CA GLN A 617 41.30 -0.82 -3.16
C GLN A 617 41.47 0.30 -2.14
N ASN A 618 42.24 0.08 -1.07
CA ASN A 618 42.50 1.11 -0.06
C ASN A 618 43.31 2.29 -0.60
N TYR A 619 44.29 2.05 -1.48
CA TYR A 619 45.07 3.11 -2.13
C TYR A 619 44.22 3.91 -3.12
N MET A 620 43.36 3.26 -3.89
CA MET A 620 42.39 3.93 -4.76
C MET A 620 41.40 4.78 -3.95
N HIS A 621 40.89 4.27 -2.83
CA HIS A 621 40.07 5.06 -1.91
C HIS A 621 40.82 6.28 -1.36
N ALA A 622 42.06 6.08 -0.93
CA ALA A 622 42.89 7.15 -0.40
C ALA A 622 43.12 8.24 -1.46
N LEU A 623 43.41 7.85 -2.71
CA LEU A 623 43.60 8.77 -3.83
C LEU A 623 42.35 9.60 -4.12
N ILE A 624 41.19 8.95 -4.14
CA ILE A 624 39.89 9.60 -4.34
C ILE A 624 39.60 10.63 -3.23
N VAL A 625 39.74 10.21 -1.97
CA VAL A 625 39.49 11.07 -0.81
C VAL A 625 40.45 12.25 -0.81
N PHE A 626 41.74 11.99 -1.10
CA PHE A 626 42.74 13.02 -1.28
C PHE A 626 42.32 14.02 -2.37
N ALA A 627 42.00 13.55 -3.57
CA ALA A 627 41.61 14.46 -4.66
C ALA A 627 40.35 15.28 -4.30
N TYR A 628 39.44 14.75 -3.51
CA TYR A 628 38.22 15.45 -3.11
C TYR A 628 38.42 16.46 -1.96
N TYR A 629 39.28 16.13 -0.98
CA TYR A 629 39.42 16.88 0.28
C TYR A 629 40.73 17.61 0.46
N TYR A 630 41.74 17.36 -0.37
CA TYR A 630 43.02 18.04 -0.23
C TYR A 630 42.85 19.53 -0.45
N GLU A 631 43.06 20.28 0.62
CA GLU A 631 42.96 21.73 0.62
C GLU A 631 44.35 22.35 0.61
N SER A 632 44.52 23.32 -0.28
CA SER A 632 45.67 24.21 -0.28
C SER A 632 45.15 25.63 -0.23
N ASN A 633 45.64 26.42 0.73
CA ASN A 633 45.18 27.79 1.01
C ASN A 633 43.66 27.90 1.27
N GLY A 634 43.07 26.90 1.93
CA GLY A 634 41.64 26.90 2.30
C GLY A 634 40.67 26.62 1.15
N SER A 635 41.16 26.07 0.04
CA SER A 635 40.34 25.66 -1.10
C SER A 635 40.70 24.24 -1.54
N ALA A 636 39.70 23.45 -1.94
CA ALA A 636 39.90 22.08 -2.41
C ALA A 636 40.61 22.09 -3.77
N LEU A 637 41.91 21.79 -3.77
CA LEU A 637 42.81 22.00 -4.92
C LEU A 637 42.47 21.09 -6.11
N TYR A 638 42.02 19.86 -5.82
CA TYR A 638 41.84 18.80 -6.79
C TYR A 638 40.37 18.40 -7.04
N ARG A 639 39.42 18.98 -6.30
CA ARG A 639 38.01 18.54 -6.35
C ARG A 639 37.38 18.75 -7.72
N ASP A 640 37.53 19.93 -8.31
CA ASP A 640 36.95 20.23 -9.63
C ASP A 640 37.57 19.37 -10.73
N LYS A 641 38.86 19.05 -10.59
CA LYS A 641 39.60 18.14 -11.48
C LYS A 641 39.09 16.70 -11.37
N LEU A 642 38.82 16.24 -10.15
CA LEU A 642 38.17 14.94 -9.91
C LEU A 642 36.77 14.90 -10.51
N MET A 643 35.94 15.93 -10.33
CA MET A 643 34.61 16.00 -10.94
C MET A 643 34.67 15.99 -12.47
N LYS A 644 35.64 16.68 -13.06
CA LYS A 644 35.90 16.64 -14.50
C LYS A 644 36.28 15.23 -14.97
N PHE A 645 37.14 14.53 -14.22
CA PHE A 645 37.51 13.14 -14.53
C PHE A 645 36.31 12.19 -14.47
N ILE A 646 35.51 12.28 -13.41
CA ILE A 646 34.28 11.51 -13.26
C ILE A 646 33.29 11.81 -14.40
N ARG A 647 33.15 13.07 -14.81
CA ARG A 647 32.30 13.41 -15.95
C ARG A 647 32.80 12.76 -17.24
N MET A 648 34.11 12.82 -17.50
CA MET A 648 34.73 12.16 -18.65
C MET A 648 34.50 10.64 -18.63
N ASP A 649 34.56 10.03 -17.45
CA ASP A 649 34.25 8.61 -17.25
C ASP A 649 32.79 8.28 -17.60
N LEU A 650 31.84 9.06 -17.07
CA LEU A 650 30.41 8.95 -17.38
C LEU A 650 30.08 9.19 -18.87
N ASP A 651 30.89 10.00 -19.56
CA ASP A 651 30.77 10.24 -21.00
C ASP A 651 31.48 9.16 -21.85
N GLY A 652 32.08 8.14 -21.21
CA GLY A 652 32.80 7.05 -21.87
C GLY A 652 34.19 7.42 -22.41
N GLU A 653 34.76 8.55 -21.98
CA GLU A 653 36.11 8.99 -22.38
C GLU A 653 37.23 8.27 -21.60
N ALA A 654 36.96 7.77 -20.38
CA ALA A 654 37.95 7.19 -19.47
C ALA A 654 37.96 5.64 -19.43
N THR A 655 37.61 4.99 -20.54
CA THR A 655 37.60 3.51 -20.62
C THR A 655 38.99 2.91 -20.45
N GLY A 656 39.16 1.85 -19.66
CA GLY A 656 40.33 0.95 -19.65
C GLY A 656 41.66 1.61 -20.02
N ASP A 657 42.13 1.38 -21.25
CA ASP A 657 43.41 1.89 -21.78
C ASP A 657 43.54 3.43 -21.85
N LYS A 658 42.42 4.14 -21.82
CA LYS A 658 42.32 5.61 -21.80
C LYS A 658 42.18 6.21 -20.41
N GLN A 659 42.07 5.40 -19.36
CA GLN A 659 41.86 5.89 -17.99
C GLN A 659 42.95 6.87 -17.54
N LEU A 660 44.23 6.49 -17.71
CA LEU A 660 45.37 7.35 -17.35
C LEU A 660 45.42 8.64 -18.19
N PRO A 661 45.35 8.59 -19.54
CA PRO A 661 45.26 9.81 -20.35
C PRO A 661 44.07 10.71 -19.99
N ALA A 662 42.91 10.13 -19.67
CA ALA A 662 41.73 10.88 -19.24
C ALA A 662 41.96 11.58 -17.90
N PHE A 663 42.60 10.90 -16.95
CA PHE A 663 42.98 11.48 -15.66
C PHE A 663 43.99 12.62 -15.84
N GLU A 664 45.04 12.42 -16.65
CA GLU A 664 46.03 13.44 -16.97
C GLU A 664 45.37 14.68 -17.60
N LYS A 665 44.44 14.47 -18.56
CA LYS A 665 43.65 15.55 -19.19
C LYS A 665 42.73 16.26 -18.20
N ALA A 666 42.09 15.53 -17.29
CA ALA A 666 41.19 16.10 -16.30
C ALA A 666 41.95 16.93 -15.25
N PHE A 667 43.08 16.42 -14.76
CA PHE A 667 43.90 17.06 -13.75
C PHE A 667 44.94 18.04 -14.30
N GLU A 668 45.06 18.12 -15.62
CA GLU A 668 46.03 18.96 -16.34
C GLU A 668 47.47 18.61 -15.93
N LEU A 669 47.76 17.31 -15.87
CA LEU A 669 49.05 16.77 -15.43
C LEU A 669 49.96 16.55 -16.63
N ASP A 670 51.10 17.24 -16.62
CA ASP A 670 52.31 16.83 -17.31
C ASP A 670 53.27 16.12 -16.32
N GLU A 671 54.51 15.85 -16.74
CA GLU A 671 55.51 15.22 -15.86
C GLU A 671 55.85 16.05 -14.61
N ALA A 672 55.75 17.38 -14.66
CA ALA A 672 55.95 18.23 -13.50
C ALA A 672 54.71 18.21 -12.58
N GLY A 673 53.52 18.27 -13.18
CA GLY A 673 52.23 18.17 -12.51
C GLY A 673 52.10 16.85 -11.73
N TRP A 674 52.50 15.71 -12.32
CA TRP A 674 52.53 14.43 -11.62
C TRP A 674 53.40 14.45 -10.38
N LYS A 675 54.61 15.01 -10.47
CA LYS A 675 55.51 15.12 -9.30
C LYS A 675 54.89 15.94 -8.18
N THR A 676 54.24 17.05 -8.51
CA THR A 676 53.54 17.88 -7.52
C THR A 676 52.35 17.13 -6.91
N PHE A 677 51.51 16.50 -7.75
CA PHE A 677 50.34 15.75 -7.31
C PHE A 677 50.71 14.58 -6.39
N GLU A 678 51.77 13.83 -6.73
CA GLU A 678 52.27 12.73 -5.90
C GLU A 678 52.91 13.22 -4.60
N ALA A 679 53.65 14.34 -4.63
CA ALA A 679 54.20 14.95 -3.42
C ALA A 679 53.09 15.39 -2.46
N ASP A 680 52.04 16.02 -2.98
CA ASP A 680 50.87 16.42 -2.20
C ASP A 680 50.13 15.20 -1.64
N PHE A 681 50.00 14.12 -2.42
CA PHE A 681 49.36 12.88 -1.98
C PHE A 681 50.13 12.23 -0.83
N VAL A 682 51.46 12.12 -0.96
CA VAL A 682 52.33 11.59 0.11
C VAL A 682 52.28 12.48 1.35
N LYS A 683 52.29 13.81 1.18
CA LYS A 683 52.16 14.77 2.27
C LYS A 683 50.84 14.58 3.03
N TRP A 684 49.73 14.45 2.30
CA TRP A 684 48.40 14.20 2.86
C TRP A 684 48.32 12.86 3.60
N GLN A 685 48.93 11.80 3.06
CA GLN A 685 49.01 10.49 3.73
C GLN A 685 49.70 10.59 5.10
N LYS A 686 50.75 11.42 5.19
CA LYS A 686 51.50 11.69 6.43
C LYS A 686 50.76 12.59 7.41
N GLY A 687 49.67 13.23 7.00
CA GLY A 687 48.93 14.21 7.81
C GLY A 687 49.67 15.53 8.00
N GLU A 688 50.54 15.90 7.04
CA GLU A 688 51.23 17.19 6.95
C GLU A 688 50.44 18.21 6.12
#